data_AF-A0A922ZG00-F1
#
_entry.id   AF-A0A922ZG00-F1
#
_cell.length_a   1.000
_cell.length_b   1.000
_cell.length_c   1.000
_cell.angle_alpha   90.00
_cell.angle_beta   90.00
_cell.angle_gamma   90.00
#
_symmetry.space_group_name_H-M   'P 1'
#
loop_
_entity.id
_entity.type
_entity.pdbx_description
1 polymer ?
#
loop_
_entity_poly.entity_id
_entity_poly.type
_entity_poly.pdbx_seq_one_letter_code
_entity_poly.pdbx_strand_id
1 'polypeptide(L)'
;MATKNPTPLLYQLREGSVSDPFVDKIENVKLVAGRAILDEIPVKQFGIIVDGHQETGTNNPTGVQFYVDYTNGVLYFESTKTGSVTIRYKGRGVVQIPSDRIFHTSESTDQTLNVTIENIMEITSDARQTADSAAASIGNATTQANHAKTQGDYAKTQGDYAKSEGAKIAPVITNANTATTNANSATSAANTATTGANTARDNANAAATNANAARDGANTARDNANTAATNATTQANYAKTQGDHAKTQGDYAKTQGDRISTITNSNFPAATQSIAGLMSSSDKTALDGAQKWRLTENGGGSKSIATNDADNEKDAGFFGTFSNTLNVPEIGGHLQVIRREVTQSVQIFYGLASKNVYVRFWSQHWTPWKKLTDDNSLANVVMGNKIVNQAIANFIGKVRASTTASPHLAYFGAVNALINPSSYTAANEYSQVAYDALASQGSANATGSNSINGNIMQSVFSFNLIEHVQRTYGTIPGSTTADKVLWLRANIGRLVFNWWGFGSSPTGNKATIRAWNGSQWLFNTEGTTSAPARYANAISGVNVGSYIDNNGFFHFLAFSEPSDGVTPSTINTDYVELNVELSTDIKTNLLLGGVQGYKLTADDGRSKVTNVSNLDTLFDSGEYYTGAGCVGVPEEGYFRVSVQNIEGNVRYQTVTKVSSSETFVRSYAAGLWRKWKRLNDRDSLISTLMGNSITDQSNANFIGKVAGSTTANPHIGGRRTSVGLGDPTNNGLWVEHSDSGSNAYSRIHQADGALSSTITTLLSGTQAQEKFSFNLIEHVQRTYGTIPGATTADKVAWLRVNISRLTFNWWGSGSSPAGNKASFALWDVAGVWNATVSHANASVQRLSIASTQTSLRIDSNGFVHALAYADPSDGTTASVINTDYVELIVDLDTSLKKNLAPTWIDAVLQNGWVEFDSGRKPRYSQGVDGYVFLRGAVRLGTLGSSTPIMTLPTGFRPLNSFAFSAIAGISTNMLATIQVNAAGQVSVISQGSTDNAYVSLDNVCFPTN
;
A
#
# COMPACT_ATOMS: atom_id res chain seq x y z
N MET A 1 73.92 -4.02 -44.10
CA MET A 1 74.43 -3.94 -45.49
C MET A 1 75.13 -2.60 -45.68
N ALA A 2 76.46 -2.62 -45.79
CA ALA A 2 77.32 -1.68 -46.54
C ALA A 2 78.72 -1.76 -45.92
N THR A 3 79.59 -2.54 -46.57
CA THR A 3 81.04 -2.54 -46.36
C THR A 3 81.59 -1.13 -46.62
N LYS A 4 81.84 -0.35 -45.56
CA LYS A 4 82.61 0.90 -45.66
C LYS A 4 84.08 0.53 -45.63
N ASN A 5 84.72 0.57 -46.80
CA ASN A 5 86.17 0.55 -46.92
C ASN A 5 86.76 1.65 -46.01
N PRO A 6 87.71 1.35 -45.11
CA PRO A 6 88.47 2.38 -44.46
C PRO A 6 89.36 3.03 -45.52
N THR A 7 88.95 4.19 -46.02
CA THR A 7 89.83 5.01 -46.86
C THR A 7 91.12 5.28 -46.09
N PRO A 8 92.31 5.09 -46.71
CA PRO A 8 93.57 5.36 -46.05
C PRO A 8 93.65 6.82 -45.62
N LEU A 9 94.50 7.13 -44.63
CA LEU A 9 94.87 8.51 -44.30
C LEU A 9 95.19 9.24 -45.61
N LEU A 10 94.38 10.25 -45.95
CA LEU A 10 94.58 11.01 -47.17
C LEU A 10 95.53 12.15 -46.84
N TYR A 11 96.82 11.91 -47.07
CA TYR A 11 97.82 12.96 -47.18
C TYR A 11 97.91 13.36 -48.65
N GLN A 12 97.10 14.33 -49.06
CA GLN A 12 97.20 14.91 -50.40
C GLN A 12 98.01 16.19 -50.28
N LEU A 13 99.33 16.05 -50.25
CA LEU A 13 100.25 17.18 -50.20
C LEU A 13 100.76 17.51 -51.60
N ARG A 14 100.81 18.80 -51.92
CA ARG A 14 101.37 19.29 -53.18
C ARG A 14 102.88 19.40 -53.09
N GLU A 15 103.57 19.04 -54.16
CA GLU A 15 105.05 19.11 -54.21
C GLU A 15 105.59 20.52 -54.44
N GLY A 16 104.77 21.43 -54.97
CA GLY A 16 105.20 22.79 -55.33
C GLY A 16 106.01 22.85 -56.62
N SER A 17 105.95 21.79 -57.44
CA SER A 17 106.56 21.73 -58.77
C SER A 17 105.69 22.45 -59.81
N VAL A 18 106.22 22.66 -61.03
CA VAL A 18 105.45 23.29 -62.12
C VAL A 18 104.20 22.48 -62.48
N SER A 19 104.23 21.15 -62.30
CA SER A 19 103.10 20.24 -62.53
C SER A 19 102.14 20.11 -61.34
N ASP A 20 102.54 20.52 -60.13
CA ASP A 20 101.73 20.44 -58.91
C ASP A 20 102.02 21.65 -57.99
N PRO A 21 101.58 22.85 -58.39
CA PRO A 21 101.94 24.10 -57.73
C PRO A 21 101.19 24.29 -56.40
N PHE A 22 101.80 25.04 -55.47
CA PHE A 22 101.10 25.51 -54.28
C PHE A 22 99.97 26.50 -54.64
N VAL A 23 98.87 26.45 -53.89
CA VAL A 23 97.66 27.25 -54.16
C VAL A 23 97.60 28.45 -53.24
N ASP A 24 97.35 29.65 -53.78
CA ASP A 24 97.06 30.84 -52.96
C ASP A 24 95.69 30.73 -52.30
N LYS A 25 95.64 30.94 -50.98
CA LYS A 25 94.44 30.85 -50.16
C LYS A 25 94.22 32.14 -49.38
N ILE A 26 92.95 32.57 -49.34
CA ILE A 26 92.46 33.65 -48.50
C ILE A 26 91.22 33.11 -47.79
N GLU A 27 91.28 33.01 -46.47
CA GLU A 27 90.22 32.40 -45.65
C GLU A 27 89.81 33.32 -44.51
N ASN A 28 88.51 33.35 -44.19
CA ASN A 28 88.01 34.00 -42.99
C ASN A 28 87.59 32.93 -41.99
N VAL A 29 88.43 32.67 -40.99
CA VAL A 29 88.30 31.53 -40.08
C VAL A 29 87.83 32.00 -38.71
N LYS A 30 86.77 31.35 -38.18
CA LYS A 30 86.30 31.58 -36.81
C LYS A 30 87.23 30.91 -35.81
N LEU A 31 87.65 31.66 -34.80
CA LEU A 31 88.43 31.16 -33.67
C LEU A 31 87.55 30.34 -32.73
N VAL A 32 87.96 29.10 -32.47
CA VAL A 32 87.36 28.23 -31.46
C VAL A 32 88.42 27.96 -30.39
N ALA A 33 88.21 28.51 -29.18
CA ALA A 33 89.17 28.46 -28.07
C ALA A 33 90.59 28.94 -28.46
N GLY A 34 90.68 30.05 -29.18
CA GLY A 34 91.95 30.62 -29.65
C GLY A 34 92.61 29.84 -30.78
N ARG A 35 91.92 28.90 -31.45
CA ARG A 35 92.46 28.15 -32.60
C ARG A 35 91.73 28.51 -33.89
N ALA A 36 92.48 28.78 -34.95
CA ALA A 36 91.97 28.78 -36.33
C ALA A 36 92.52 27.54 -37.03
N ILE A 37 91.63 26.77 -37.67
CA ILE A 37 91.99 25.61 -38.47
C ILE A 37 91.86 26.04 -39.93
N LEU A 38 92.95 25.96 -40.68
CA LEU A 38 92.95 26.29 -42.10
C LEU A 38 92.41 25.14 -42.94
N ASP A 39 91.83 25.47 -44.10
CA ASP A 39 91.36 24.45 -45.04
C ASP A 39 92.52 23.61 -45.60
N GLU A 40 93.72 24.19 -45.74
CA GLU A 40 94.94 23.50 -46.17
C GLU A 40 96.13 23.80 -45.28
N ILE A 41 97.10 22.87 -45.25
CA ILE A 41 98.36 23.05 -44.54
C ILE A 41 99.17 24.13 -45.27
N PRO A 42 99.63 25.17 -44.55
CA PRO A 42 100.42 26.25 -45.12
C PRO A 42 101.85 25.81 -45.44
N VAL A 43 102.45 26.46 -46.43
CA VAL A 43 103.86 26.24 -46.81
C VAL A 43 104.76 27.18 -46.02
N LYS A 44 105.62 26.61 -45.17
CA LYS A 44 106.55 27.37 -44.30
C LYS A 44 107.45 28.37 -45.05
N GLN A 45 107.84 28.06 -46.28
CA GLN A 45 108.71 28.93 -47.10
C GLN A 45 108.04 30.26 -47.51
N PHE A 46 106.71 30.30 -47.60
CA PHE A 46 105.96 31.49 -48.00
C PHE A 46 105.33 32.24 -46.81
N GLY A 47 105.39 31.65 -45.61
CA GLY A 47 104.80 32.21 -44.39
C GLY A 47 103.28 32.32 -44.44
N ILE A 48 102.71 32.93 -43.40
CA ILE A 48 101.28 33.24 -43.32
C ILE A 48 101.10 34.70 -42.94
N ILE A 49 100.13 35.35 -43.58
CA ILE A 49 99.74 36.72 -43.25
C ILE A 49 98.35 36.65 -42.62
N VAL A 50 98.28 37.04 -41.34
CA VAL A 50 97.01 37.23 -40.63
C VAL A 50 96.80 38.71 -40.42
N ASP A 51 95.65 39.23 -40.86
CA ASP A 51 95.39 40.66 -40.77
C ASP A 51 95.42 41.14 -39.30
N GLY A 52 96.21 42.17 -39.02
CA GLY A 52 96.37 42.76 -37.70
C GLY A 52 97.15 41.93 -36.68
N HIS A 53 97.79 40.82 -37.09
CA HIS A 53 98.54 39.94 -36.20
C HIS A 53 99.96 39.67 -36.71
N GLN A 54 100.84 39.18 -35.83
CA GLN A 54 102.25 38.93 -36.10
C GLN A 54 102.63 37.49 -35.77
N GLU A 55 103.32 36.80 -36.68
CA GLU A 55 103.75 35.41 -36.46
C GLU A 55 104.86 35.36 -35.40
N THR A 56 104.73 34.51 -34.39
CA THR A 56 105.77 34.23 -33.39
C THR A 56 106.30 32.81 -33.57
N GLY A 57 107.59 32.62 -33.26
CA GLY A 57 108.22 31.30 -33.20
C GLY A 57 107.88 30.52 -31.91
N THR A 58 107.21 31.14 -30.94
CA THR A 58 106.83 30.50 -29.67
C THR A 58 105.43 29.91 -29.75
N ASN A 59 105.24 28.69 -29.24
CA ASN A 59 103.95 28.01 -29.21
C ASN A 59 102.95 28.56 -28.17
N ASN A 60 103.22 29.74 -27.59
CA ASN A 60 102.35 30.42 -26.63
C ASN A 60 102.21 31.91 -27.03
N PRO A 61 101.47 32.21 -28.10
CA PRO A 61 101.31 33.57 -28.61
C PRO A 61 100.46 34.43 -27.66
N THR A 62 100.82 35.70 -27.50
CA THR A 62 100.08 36.67 -26.65
C THR A 62 99.67 37.92 -27.43
N GLY A 63 98.52 38.50 -27.08
CA GLY A 63 98.05 39.76 -27.66
C GLY A 63 97.80 39.69 -29.17
N VAL A 64 98.64 40.37 -29.96
CA VAL A 64 98.56 40.39 -31.43
C VAL A 64 99.39 39.30 -32.10
N GLN A 65 100.05 38.44 -31.32
CA GLN A 65 100.86 37.35 -31.86
C GLN A 65 99.98 36.15 -32.27
N PHE A 66 100.47 35.35 -33.21
CA PHE A 66 99.93 34.02 -33.51
C PHE A 66 101.08 33.03 -33.78
N TYR A 67 100.86 31.76 -33.47
CA TYR A 67 101.78 30.67 -33.76
C TYR A 67 101.17 29.76 -34.82
N VAL A 68 101.97 29.35 -35.80
CA VAL A 68 101.52 28.44 -36.86
C VAL A 68 102.16 27.08 -36.65
N ASP A 69 101.34 26.04 -36.56
CA ASP A 69 101.80 24.67 -36.76
C ASP A 69 101.68 24.30 -38.25
N TYR A 70 102.79 24.47 -38.97
CA TYR A 70 102.90 24.12 -40.39
C TYR A 70 102.80 22.61 -40.67
N THR A 71 102.69 21.77 -39.63
CA THR A 71 102.52 20.32 -39.78
C THR A 71 101.06 19.93 -39.98
N ASN A 72 100.14 20.65 -39.33
CA ASN A 72 98.70 20.34 -39.33
C ASN A 72 97.82 21.49 -39.82
N GLY A 73 98.38 22.68 -40.08
CA GLY A 73 97.63 23.84 -40.56
C GLY A 73 96.78 24.52 -39.49
N VAL A 74 97.12 24.33 -38.20
CA VAL A 74 96.44 25.01 -37.10
C VAL A 74 97.21 26.25 -36.68
N LEU A 75 96.50 27.37 -36.61
CA LEU A 75 96.98 28.62 -36.04
C LEU A 75 96.48 28.76 -34.61
N TYR A 76 97.39 29.11 -33.74
CA TYR A 76 97.15 29.34 -32.33
C TYR A 76 97.23 30.84 -32.07
N PHE A 77 96.23 31.34 -31.38
CA PHE A 77 96.12 32.69 -30.84
C PHE A 77 96.05 32.56 -29.31
N GLU A 78 96.05 33.70 -28.62
CA GLU A 78 95.74 33.72 -27.19
C GLU A 78 94.40 33.03 -26.91
N SER A 79 94.33 32.15 -25.91
CA SER A 79 93.20 31.23 -25.68
C SER A 79 91.85 31.93 -25.43
N THR A 80 91.88 33.19 -25.03
CA THR A 80 90.71 34.05 -24.79
C THR A 80 90.22 34.80 -26.03
N LYS A 81 91.00 34.80 -27.14
CA LYS A 81 90.57 35.44 -28.38
C LYS A 81 89.41 34.70 -29.02
N THR A 82 88.35 35.46 -29.28
CA THR A 82 87.16 35.02 -30.00
C THR A 82 86.92 35.96 -31.19
N GLY A 83 86.21 35.49 -32.22
CA GLY A 83 85.96 36.24 -33.44
C GLY A 83 86.43 35.49 -34.69
N SER A 84 86.52 36.19 -35.81
CA SER A 84 87.03 35.62 -37.06
C SER A 84 88.22 36.43 -37.58
N VAL A 85 89.20 35.74 -38.15
CA VAL A 85 90.43 36.33 -38.67
C VAL A 85 90.56 36.02 -40.15
N THR A 86 91.01 37.01 -40.93
CA THR A 86 91.32 36.81 -42.35
C THR A 86 92.79 36.40 -42.48
N ILE A 87 93.02 35.26 -43.13
CA ILE A 87 94.31 34.59 -43.22
C ILE A 87 94.66 34.39 -44.68
N ARG A 88 95.88 34.77 -45.07
CA ARG A 88 96.41 34.64 -46.43
C ARG A 88 97.68 33.79 -46.41
N TYR A 89 97.72 32.73 -47.22
CA TYR A 89 98.83 31.77 -47.23
C TYR A 89 98.91 30.99 -48.55
N LYS A 90 100.03 30.30 -48.79
CA LYS A 90 100.12 29.27 -49.84
C LYS A 90 99.85 27.89 -49.23
N GLY A 91 98.81 27.21 -49.69
CA GLY A 91 98.39 25.88 -49.27
C GLY A 91 99.13 24.78 -50.02
N ARG A 92 99.64 23.80 -49.27
CA ARG A 92 100.23 22.55 -49.80
C ARG A 92 99.29 21.35 -49.68
N GLY A 93 97.99 21.55 -49.48
CA GLY A 93 97.02 20.45 -49.41
C GLY A 93 96.62 20.05 -48.00
N VAL A 94 95.92 18.92 -47.85
CA VAL A 94 95.11 18.61 -46.64
C VAL A 94 95.56 17.32 -45.95
N VAL A 95 95.28 17.26 -44.65
CA VAL A 95 95.33 16.01 -43.86
C VAL A 95 93.93 15.74 -43.33
N GLN A 96 93.31 14.67 -43.84
CA GLN A 96 92.00 14.23 -43.39
C GLN A 96 92.13 12.92 -42.62
N ILE A 97 91.73 12.96 -41.35
CA ILE A 97 91.65 11.77 -40.48
C ILE A 97 90.16 11.44 -40.29
N PRO A 98 89.68 10.28 -40.75
CA PRO A 98 88.29 9.87 -40.54
C PRO A 98 87.94 9.78 -39.05
N SER A 99 86.73 10.19 -38.66
CA SER A 99 86.23 10.11 -37.28
C SER A 99 86.24 8.67 -36.71
N ASP A 100 86.09 7.67 -37.59
CA ASP A 100 86.19 6.23 -37.26
C ASP A 100 87.61 5.78 -36.86
N ARG A 101 88.63 6.63 -37.03
CA ARG A 101 90.03 6.32 -36.72
C ARG A 101 90.59 7.14 -35.56
N ILE A 102 89.82 8.08 -35.04
CA ILE A 102 90.16 8.85 -33.85
C ILE A 102 89.54 8.14 -32.66
N PHE A 103 90.37 7.47 -31.87
CA PHE A 103 89.95 6.84 -30.62
C PHE A 103 90.05 7.86 -29.49
N HIS A 104 88.97 8.03 -28.75
CA HIS A 104 89.05 8.66 -27.44
C HIS A 104 89.18 7.53 -26.41
N THR A 105 90.10 7.68 -25.47
CA THR A 105 90.23 6.76 -24.33
C THR A 105 89.80 7.52 -23.09
N SER A 106 88.74 7.06 -22.44
CA SER A 106 88.27 7.58 -21.14
C SER A 106 88.38 6.48 -20.08
N GLU A 107 88.33 6.82 -18.79
CA GLU A 107 88.46 5.85 -17.69
C GLU A 107 87.42 4.71 -17.75
N SER A 108 86.32 4.88 -18.48
CA SER A 108 85.21 3.94 -18.54
C SER A 108 84.91 3.36 -19.93
N THR A 109 85.47 3.92 -21.01
CA THR A 109 85.18 3.45 -22.39
C THR A 109 86.23 3.91 -23.41
N ASP A 110 86.62 2.99 -24.30
CA ASP A 110 87.40 3.26 -25.51
C ASP A 110 86.49 3.16 -26.73
N GLN A 111 86.16 4.28 -27.36
CA GLN A 111 85.32 4.34 -28.55
C GLN A 111 85.90 5.28 -29.59
N THR A 112 85.50 5.09 -30.85
CA THR A 112 85.84 6.05 -31.91
C THR A 112 84.99 7.31 -31.73
N LEU A 113 85.51 8.45 -32.17
CA LEU A 113 84.78 9.71 -32.15
C LEU A 113 83.44 9.62 -32.90
N ASN A 114 83.37 8.81 -33.97
CA ASN A 114 82.13 8.57 -34.71
C ASN A 114 81.04 7.92 -33.84
N VAL A 115 81.35 6.83 -33.14
CA VAL A 115 80.41 6.13 -32.25
C VAL A 115 79.94 7.04 -31.12
N THR A 116 80.82 7.91 -30.63
CA THR A 116 80.48 8.89 -29.58
C THR A 116 79.44 9.89 -30.06
N ILE A 117 79.62 10.41 -31.28
CA ILE A 117 78.70 11.37 -31.89
C ILE A 117 77.35 10.72 -32.17
N GLU A 118 77.33 9.47 -32.67
CA GLU A 118 76.11 8.70 -32.89
C GLU A 118 75.32 8.49 -31.58
N ASN A 119 75.99 8.05 -30.51
CA ASN A 119 75.37 7.89 -29.19
C ASN A 119 74.81 9.21 -28.64
N ILE A 120 75.52 10.33 -28.80
CA ILE A 120 75.05 11.65 -28.36
C ILE A 120 73.81 12.07 -29.15
N MET A 121 73.79 11.85 -30.47
CA MET A 121 72.63 12.16 -31.30
C MET A 121 71.42 11.32 -30.90
N GLU A 122 71.61 10.03 -30.62
CA GLU A 122 70.56 9.12 -30.16
C GLU A 122 69.99 9.56 -28.81
N ILE A 123 70.84 9.80 -27.80
CA ILE A 123 70.43 10.31 -26.48
C ILE A 123 69.67 11.62 -26.59
N THR A 124 70.11 12.53 -27.47
CA THR A 124 69.45 13.83 -27.66
C THR A 124 68.08 13.67 -28.32
N SER A 125 67.95 12.73 -29.26
CA SER A 125 66.67 12.38 -29.90
C SER A 125 65.68 11.80 -28.88
N ASP A 126 66.13 10.87 -28.04
CA ASP A 126 65.31 10.24 -27.00
C ASP A 126 64.86 11.25 -25.93
N ALA A 127 65.76 12.14 -25.50
CA ALA A 127 65.43 13.21 -24.58
C ALA A 127 64.35 14.15 -25.16
N ARG A 128 64.43 14.45 -26.46
CA ARG A 128 63.43 15.27 -27.16
C ARG A 128 62.07 14.59 -27.23
N GLN A 129 62.04 13.31 -27.60
CA GLN A 129 60.80 12.52 -27.65
C GLN A 129 60.13 12.41 -26.27
N THR A 130 60.94 12.27 -25.22
CA THR A 130 60.46 12.23 -23.83
C THR A 130 59.84 13.57 -23.42
N ALA A 131 60.46 14.70 -23.77
CA ALA A 131 59.93 16.03 -23.49
C ALA A 131 58.59 16.29 -24.22
N ASP A 132 58.48 15.89 -25.50
CA ASP A 132 57.25 16.02 -26.27
C ASP A 132 56.09 15.20 -25.66
N SER A 133 56.39 13.98 -25.20
CA SER A 133 55.42 13.09 -24.54
C SER A 133 54.95 13.67 -23.20
N ALA A 134 55.84 14.30 -22.43
CA ALA A 134 55.49 14.98 -21.19
C ALA A 134 54.59 16.21 -21.44
N ALA A 135 54.89 17.00 -22.47
CA ALA A 135 54.06 18.15 -22.86
C ALA A 135 52.63 17.74 -23.27
N ALA A 136 52.49 16.65 -24.03
CA ALA A 136 51.18 16.09 -24.38
C ALA A 136 50.39 15.64 -23.14
N SER A 137 51.06 14.99 -22.18
CA SER A 137 50.45 14.55 -20.93
C SER A 137 49.95 15.72 -20.07
N ILE A 138 50.69 16.82 -20.03
CA ILE A 138 50.29 18.06 -19.34
C ILE A 138 49.05 18.68 -20.01
N GLY A 139 48.98 18.68 -21.34
CA GLY A 139 47.79 19.15 -22.08
C GLY A 139 46.53 18.34 -21.76
N ASN A 140 46.67 17.01 -21.69
CA ASN A 140 45.57 16.12 -21.30
C ASN A 140 45.12 16.36 -19.86
N ALA A 141 46.05 16.49 -18.92
CA ALA A 141 45.75 16.79 -17.52
C ALA A 141 45.02 18.14 -17.35
N THR A 142 45.45 19.16 -18.11
CA THR A 142 44.81 20.48 -18.10
C THR A 142 43.37 20.40 -18.63
N THR A 143 43.15 19.63 -19.69
CA THR A 143 41.80 19.40 -20.25
C THR A 143 40.89 18.67 -19.26
N GLN A 144 41.41 17.64 -18.60
CA GLN A 144 40.67 16.91 -17.55
C GLN A 144 40.34 17.80 -16.35
N ALA A 145 41.27 18.64 -15.91
CA ALA A 145 41.04 19.60 -14.82
C ALA A 145 39.91 20.60 -15.16
N ASN A 146 39.88 21.10 -16.40
CA ASN A 146 38.81 21.97 -16.86
C ASN A 146 37.45 21.26 -16.89
N HIS A 147 37.39 20.02 -17.36
CA HIS A 147 36.16 19.21 -17.32
C HIS A 147 35.67 18.99 -15.89
N ALA A 148 36.56 18.62 -14.96
CA ALA A 148 36.21 18.43 -13.55
C ALA A 148 35.69 19.73 -12.92
N LYS A 149 36.28 20.88 -13.26
CA LYS A 149 35.79 22.19 -12.83
C LYS A 149 34.38 22.48 -13.34
N THR A 150 34.11 22.28 -14.63
CA THR A 150 32.77 22.46 -15.21
C THR A 150 31.74 21.54 -14.55
N GLN A 151 32.10 20.27 -14.30
CA GLN A 151 31.23 19.33 -13.59
C GLN A 151 30.94 19.78 -12.15
N GLY A 152 31.94 20.30 -11.43
CA GLY A 152 31.76 20.88 -10.09
C GLY A 152 30.84 22.10 -10.08
N ASP A 153 31.02 23.02 -11.03
CA ASP A 153 30.19 24.22 -11.17
C ASP A 153 28.72 23.85 -11.52
N TYR A 154 28.52 22.83 -12.36
CA TYR A 154 27.19 22.26 -12.66
C TYR A 154 26.55 21.62 -11.42
N ALA A 155 27.29 20.78 -10.69
CA ALA A 155 26.79 20.13 -9.47
C ALA A 155 26.38 21.15 -8.41
N LYS A 156 27.14 22.24 -8.26
CA LYS A 156 26.78 23.36 -7.37
C LYS A 156 25.46 24.02 -7.79
N THR A 157 25.31 24.31 -9.07
CA THR A 157 24.07 24.90 -9.62
C THR A 157 22.85 24.00 -9.38
N GLN A 158 23.00 22.69 -9.55
CA GLN A 158 21.93 21.72 -9.27
C GLN A 158 21.60 21.64 -7.77
N GLY A 159 22.62 21.72 -6.91
CA GLY A 159 22.43 21.79 -5.45
C GLY A 159 21.68 23.05 -5.01
N ASP A 160 22.03 24.22 -5.56
CA ASP A 160 21.34 25.48 -5.28
C ASP A 160 19.90 25.47 -5.78
N TYR A 161 19.64 24.88 -6.96
CA TYR A 161 18.28 24.67 -7.48
C TYR A 161 17.45 23.77 -6.57
N ALA A 162 17.98 22.61 -6.16
CA ALA A 162 17.32 21.68 -5.24
C ALA A 162 17.02 22.33 -3.89
N LYS A 163 17.91 23.20 -3.39
CA LYS A 163 17.68 23.98 -2.17
C LYS A 163 16.54 24.99 -2.32
N SER A 164 16.43 25.63 -3.49
CA SER A 164 15.33 26.56 -3.80
C SER A 164 13.97 25.85 -3.91
N GLU A 165 13.93 24.65 -4.53
CA GLU A 165 12.71 23.85 -4.63
C GLU A 165 12.32 23.28 -3.26
N GLY A 166 13.29 22.88 -2.43
CA GLY A 166 13.04 22.47 -1.05
C GLY A 166 12.41 23.58 -0.20
N ALA A 167 12.81 24.84 -0.41
CA ALA A 167 12.23 25.99 0.29
C ALA A 167 10.74 26.24 -0.05
N LYS A 168 10.27 25.80 -1.23
CA LYS A 168 8.86 25.90 -1.64
C LYS A 168 7.94 24.92 -0.91
N ILE A 169 8.48 23.91 -0.22
CA ILE A 169 7.71 22.88 0.49
C ILE A 169 7.19 23.40 1.85
N ALA A 170 7.92 24.29 2.50
CA ALA A 170 7.54 24.85 3.80
C ALA A 170 6.14 25.51 3.82
N PRO A 171 5.77 26.42 2.88
CA PRO A 171 4.42 26.99 2.86
C PRO A 171 3.33 25.97 2.50
N VAL A 172 3.66 24.93 1.74
CA VAL A 172 2.72 23.84 1.41
C VAL A 172 2.39 23.02 2.67
N ILE A 173 3.39 22.73 3.51
CA ILE A 173 3.19 22.07 4.80
C ILE A 173 2.33 22.94 5.73
N THR A 174 2.60 24.25 5.80
CA THR A 174 1.79 25.18 6.60
C THR A 174 0.34 25.19 6.15
N ASN A 175 0.07 25.28 4.83
CA ASN A 175 -1.29 25.25 4.29
C ASN A 175 -1.99 23.91 4.55
N ALA A 176 -1.29 22.80 4.43
CA ALA A 176 -1.81 21.47 4.75
C ALA A 176 -2.16 21.32 6.25
N ASN A 177 -1.32 21.86 7.13
CA ASN A 177 -1.60 21.88 8.57
C ASN A 177 -2.83 22.75 8.90
N THR A 178 -2.94 23.93 8.29
CA THR A 178 -4.13 24.79 8.45
C THR A 178 -5.40 24.11 7.94
N ALA A 179 -5.35 23.45 6.78
CA ALA A 179 -6.48 22.69 6.25
C ALA A 179 -6.88 21.54 7.19
N THR A 180 -5.91 20.86 7.79
CA THR A 180 -6.14 19.79 8.77
C THR A 180 -6.82 20.31 10.03
N THR A 181 -6.35 21.45 10.58
CA THR A 181 -6.98 22.10 11.73
C THR A 181 -8.43 22.49 11.42
N ASN A 182 -8.69 23.08 10.25
CA ASN A 182 -10.05 23.46 9.84
C ASN A 182 -10.98 22.24 9.68
N ALA A 183 -10.47 21.13 9.11
CA ALA A 183 -11.22 19.89 9.00
C ALA A 183 -11.55 19.28 10.37
N ASN A 184 -10.61 19.34 11.32
CA ASN A 184 -10.83 18.89 12.69
C ASN A 184 -11.91 19.73 13.39
N SER A 185 -11.85 21.06 13.27
CA SER A 185 -12.88 21.95 13.82
C SER A 185 -14.26 21.71 13.21
N ALA A 186 -14.35 21.49 11.89
CA ALA A 186 -15.60 21.15 11.22
C ALA A 186 -16.17 19.79 11.70
N THR A 187 -15.29 18.81 11.92
CA THR A 187 -15.66 17.49 12.46
C THR A 187 -16.19 17.62 13.89
N SER A 188 -15.55 18.40 14.75
CA SER A 188 -16.05 18.68 16.10
C SER A 188 -17.43 19.34 16.07
N ALA A 189 -17.66 20.31 15.18
CA ALA A 189 -18.96 20.96 15.02
C ALA A 189 -20.05 19.97 14.55
N ALA A 190 -19.71 19.08 13.60
CA ALA A 190 -20.62 18.04 13.13
C ALA A 190 -20.97 17.02 14.23
N ASN A 191 -20.00 16.67 15.08
CA ASN A 191 -20.24 15.80 16.24
C ASN A 191 -21.18 16.46 17.25
N THR A 192 -20.99 17.75 17.55
CA THR A 192 -21.90 18.51 18.42
C THR A 192 -23.31 18.56 17.86
N ALA A 193 -23.46 18.80 16.55
CA ALA A 193 -24.77 18.80 15.88
C ALA A 193 -25.44 17.42 15.94
N THR A 194 -24.66 16.34 15.77
CA THR A 194 -25.15 14.95 15.87
C THR A 194 -25.64 14.63 17.28
N THR A 195 -24.91 15.04 18.32
CA THR A 195 -25.35 14.91 19.71
C THR A 195 -26.66 15.66 19.95
N GLY A 196 -26.78 16.90 19.45
CA GLY A 196 -28.02 17.67 19.54
C GLY A 196 -29.21 16.98 18.85
N ALA A 197 -28.99 16.40 17.67
CA ALA A 197 -30.00 15.63 16.96
C ALA A 197 -30.43 14.35 17.71
N ASN A 198 -29.48 13.65 18.32
CA ASN A 198 -29.77 12.47 19.15
C ASN A 198 -30.61 12.85 20.37
N THR A 199 -30.27 13.93 21.08
CA THR A 199 -31.07 14.43 22.20
C THR A 199 -32.49 14.81 21.76
N ALA A 200 -32.65 15.47 20.61
CA ALA A 200 -33.97 15.81 20.08
C ALA A 200 -34.81 14.57 19.75
N ARG A 201 -34.19 13.54 19.15
CA ARG A 201 -34.82 12.25 18.89
C ARG A 201 -35.28 11.56 20.18
N ASP A 202 -34.42 11.53 21.19
CA ASP A 202 -34.73 10.85 22.46
C ASP A 202 -35.90 11.55 23.18
N ASN A 203 -35.94 12.89 23.13
CA ASN A 203 -37.08 13.68 23.62
C ASN A 203 -38.38 13.36 22.86
N ALA A 204 -38.32 13.20 21.53
CA ALA A 204 -39.48 12.83 20.72
C ALA A 204 -39.98 11.41 21.07
N ASN A 205 -39.07 10.46 21.30
CA ASN A 205 -39.41 9.10 21.72
C ASN A 205 -40.05 9.07 23.12
N ALA A 206 -39.56 9.90 24.04
CA ALA A 206 -40.18 10.05 25.36
C ALA A 206 -41.60 10.62 25.26
N ALA A 207 -41.80 11.65 24.41
CA ALA A 207 -43.12 12.21 24.16
C ALA A 207 -44.09 11.18 23.54
N ALA A 208 -43.63 10.37 22.59
CA ALA A 208 -44.42 9.30 21.99
C ALA A 208 -44.82 8.22 23.02
N THR A 209 -43.91 7.86 23.92
CA THR A 209 -44.18 6.93 25.02
C THR A 209 -45.27 7.46 25.96
N ASN A 210 -45.20 8.74 26.32
CA ASN A 210 -46.21 9.38 27.15
C ASN A 210 -47.59 9.44 26.45
N ALA A 211 -47.62 9.69 25.15
CA ALA A 211 -48.86 9.68 24.37
C ALA A 211 -49.48 8.27 24.31
N ASN A 212 -48.67 7.23 24.16
CA ASN A 212 -49.14 5.84 24.21
C ASN A 212 -49.70 5.48 25.59
N ALA A 213 -49.02 5.87 26.68
CA ALA A 213 -49.52 5.66 28.03
C ALA A 213 -50.87 6.36 28.29
N ALA A 214 -51.03 7.60 27.80
CA ALA A 214 -52.29 8.34 27.89
C ALA A 214 -53.42 7.64 27.10
N ARG A 215 -53.13 7.14 25.89
CA ARG A 215 -54.07 6.37 25.08
C ARG A 215 -54.50 5.09 25.81
N ASP A 216 -53.58 4.36 26.41
CA ASP A 216 -53.88 3.10 27.09
C ASP A 216 -54.71 3.35 28.38
N GLY A 217 -54.45 4.45 29.08
CA GLY A 217 -55.31 4.94 30.16
C GLY A 217 -56.74 5.25 29.69
N ALA A 218 -56.89 5.93 28.54
CA ALA A 218 -58.20 6.21 27.96
C ALA A 218 -58.95 4.94 27.52
N ASN A 219 -58.24 3.96 26.94
CA ASN A 219 -58.81 2.66 26.59
C ASN A 219 -59.31 1.92 27.84
N THR A 220 -58.52 1.93 28.92
CA THR A 220 -58.91 1.31 30.20
C THR A 220 -60.17 1.97 30.78
N ALA A 221 -60.25 3.30 30.74
CA ALA A 221 -61.44 4.04 31.21
C ALA A 221 -62.69 3.71 30.38
N ARG A 222 -62.54 3.60 29.05
CA ARG A 222 -63.62 3.16 28.15
C ARG A 222 -64.09 1.75 28.49
N ASP A 223 -63.18 0.82 28.70
CA ASP A 223 -63.53 -0.58 28.97
C ASP A 223 -64.22 -0.74 30.33
N ASN A 224 -63.81 0.05 31.34
CA ASN A 224 -64.50 0.16 32.61
C ASN A 224 -65.92 0.71 32.46
N ALA A 225 -66.12 1.74 31.63
CA ALA A 225 -67.45 2.29 31.36
C ALA A 225 -68.35 1.27 30.64
N ASN A 226 -67.82 0.54 29.65
CA ASN A 226 -68.54 -0.53 28.96
C ASN A 226 -68.94 -1.66 29.92
N THR A 227 -68.05 -2.03 30.83
CA THR A 227 -68.32 -3.03 31.87
C THR A 227 -69.43 -2.56 32.80
N ALA A 228 -69.37 -1.31 33.27
CA ALA A 228 -70.41 -0.72 34.10
C ALA A 228 -71.77 -0.67 33.40
N ALA A 229 -71.82 -0.31 32.11
CA ALA A 229 -73.03 -0.31 31.30
C ALA A 229 -73.61 -1.72 31.13
N THR A 230 -72.75 -2.72 30.91
CA THR A 230 -73.16 -4.13 30.83
C THR A 230 -73.72 -4.64 32.14
N ASN A 231 -73.10 -4.29 33.27
CA ASN A 231 -73.59 -4.64 34.60
C ASN A 231 -74.93 -3.99 34.90
N ALA A 232 -75.12 -2.72 34.55
CA ALA A 232 -76.39 -2.02 34.69
C ALA A 232 -77.50 -2.68 33.84
N THR A 233 -77.19 -3.03 32.58
CA THR A 233 -78.11 -3.77 31.70
C THR A 233 -78.49 -5.13 32.29
N THR A 234 -77.51 -5.84 32.84
CA THR A 234 -77.71 -7.15 33.48
C THR A 234 -78.60 -7.02 34.72
N GLN A 235 -78.35 -6.02 35.58
CA GLN A 235 -79.20 -5.75 36.73
C GLN A 235 -80.61 -5.33 36.34
N ALA A 236 -80.77 -4.52 35.28
CA ALA A 236 -82.09 -4.16 34.76
C ALA A 236 -82.86 -5.38 34.25
N ASN A 237 -82.19 -6.28 33.52
CA ASN A 237 -82.78 -7.55 33.06
C ASN A 237 -83.13 -8.47 34.24
N TYR A 238 -82.29 -8.52 35.28
CA TYR A 238 -82.58 -9.27 36.50
C TYR A 238 -83.80 -8.69 37.22
N ALA A 239 -83.86 -7.36 37.40
CA ALA A 239 -84.99 -6.67 38.01
C ALA A 239 -86.30 -6.89 37.22
N LYS A 240 -86.24 -6.84 35.88
CA LYS A 240 -87.36 -7.19 35.01
C LYS A 240 -87.80 -8.63 35.23
N THR A 241 -86.86 -9.58 35.25
CA THR A 241 -87.14 -11.00 35.50
C THR A 241 -87.77 -11.22 36.87
N GLN A 242 -87.27 -10.54 37.91
CA GLN A 242 -87.85 -10.58 39.26
C GLN A 242 -89.25 -9.95 39.28
N GLY A 243 -89.50 -8.87 38.54
CA GLY A 243 -90.84 -8.30 38.36
C GLY A 243 -91.80 -9.24 37.64
N ASP A 244 -91.36 -9.87 36.55
CA ASP A 244 -92.12 -10.88 35.81
C ASP A 244 -92.40 -12.11 36.69
N HIS A 245 -91.44 -12.51 37.54
CA HIS A 245 -91.61 -13.59 38.52
C HIS A 245 -92.59 -13.20 39.64
N ALA A 246 -92.49 -12.00 40.21
CA ALA A 246 -93.42 -11.51 41.23
C ALA A 246 -94.84 -11.40 40.68
N LYS A 247 -95.00 -10.98 39.42
CA LYS A 247 -96.29 -11.01 38.72
C LYS A 247 -96.80 -12.44 38.56
N THR A 248 -95.95 -13.36 38.10
CA THR A 248 -96.29 -14.78 37.98
C THR A 248 -96.64 -15.40 39.33
N GLN A 249 -95.94 -15.04 40.40
CA GLN A 249 -96.23 -15.47 41.77
C GLN A 249 -97.52 -14.86 42.29
N GLY A 250 -97.84 -13.61 41.94
CA GLY A 250 -99.13 -12.98 42.23
C GLY A 250 -100.29 -13.68 41.50
N ASP A 251 -100.12 -13.95 40.20
CA ASP A 251 -101.07 -14.71 39.38
C ASP A 251 -101.20 -16.16 39.87
N TYR A 252 -100.09 -16.77 40.29
CA TYR A 252 -100.06 -18.09 40.91
C TYR A 252 -100.70 -18.08 42.30
N ALA A 253 -100.46 -17.08 43.15
CA ALA A 253 -101.10 -16.95 44.46
C ALA A 253 -102.60 -16.71 44.33
N LYS A 254 -103.04 -15.99 43.29
CA LYS A 254 -104.45 -15.90 42.90
C LYS A 254 -104.99 -17.27 42.49
N THR A 255 -104.28 -17.97 41.60
CA THR A 255 -104.62 -19.34 41.16
C THR A 255 -104.53 -20.37 42.29
N GLN A 256 -103.65 -20.18 43.29
CA GLN A 256 -103.51 -21.02 44.48
C GLN A 256 -104.52 -20.64 45.55
N GLY A 257 -104.95 -19.40 45.66
CA GLY A 257 -106.16 -19.05 46.40
C GLY A 257 -107.36 -19.79 45.80
N ASP A 258 -107.44 -19.80 44.46
CA ASP A 258 -108.46 -20.55 43.72
C ASP A 258 -108.26 -22.08 43.87
N ARG A 259 -107.02 -22.58 43.97
CA ARG A 259 -106.70 -24.02 44.13
C ARG A 259 -106.63 -24.50 45.58
N ILE A 260 -106.48 -23.67 46.60
CA ILE A 260 -106.53 -24.04 48.04
C ILE A 260 -107.96 -24.42 48.45
N SER A 261 -108.96 -24.10 47.62
CA SER A 261 -110.27 -24.75 47.62
C SER A 261 -110.22 -26.24 47.25
N THR A 262 -109.08 -26.76 46.78
CA THR A 262 -108.92 -28.11 46.22
C THR A 262 -107.52 -28.64 46.50
N ILE A 263 -107.42 -29.43 47.57
CA ILE A 263 -106.56 -30.64 47.61
C ILE A 263 -105.08 -30.33 47.98
N THR A 264 -104.71 -30.29 49.26
CA THR A 264 -104.24 -31.40 50.13
C THR A 264 -103.30 -32.44 49.48
N ASN A 265 -102.16 -32.70 50.16
CA ASN A 265 -101.24 -33.88 50.15
C ASN A 265 -99.84 -33.82 49.48
N SER A 266 -98.83 -33.86 50.37
CA SER A 266 -97.64 -34.75 50.45
C SER A 266 -96.39 -34.63 49.53
N ASN A 267 -95.26 -34.25 50.18
CA ASN A 267 -93.90 -34.86 50.27
C ASN A 267 -92.93 -35.15 49.08
N PHE A 268 -91.78 -34.42 49.10
CA PHE A 268 -90.34 -34.76 48.84
C PHE A 268 -89.88 -35.42 47.49
N PRO A 269 -88.55 -35.60 47.16
CA PRO A 269 -87.35 -34.73 47.15
C PRO A 269 -86.40 -34.86 45.88
N ALA A 270 -85.39 -33.98 45.80
CA ALA A 270 -84.00 -34.11 45.29
C ALA A 270 -83.61 -34.52 43.83
N ALA A 271 -82.68 -33.73 43.25
CA ALA A 271 -81.33 -34.12 42.76
C ALA A 271 -80.90 -33.66 41.34
N THR A 272 -79.70 -33.05 41.33
CA THR A 272 -78.58 -33.18 40.35
C THR A 272 -78.48 -32.38 39.03
N GLN A 273 -77.36 -31.64 38.99
CA GLN A 273 -76.27 -31.60 37.99
C GLN A 273 -76.31 -30.70 36.74
N SER A 274 -75.35 -29.75 36.79
CA SER A 274 -74.41 -29.31 35.75
C SER A 274 -74.91 -28.55 34.52
N ILE A 275 -74.18 -27.50 34.14
CA ILE A 275 -73.35 -27.49 32.94
C ILE A 275 -72.35 -26.32 33.01
N ALA A 276 -71.11 -26.65 32.65
CA ALA A 276 -69.96 -25.76 32.55
C ALA A 276 -69.96 -24.94 31.24
N GLY A 277 -69.27 -23.80 31.30
CA GLY A 277 -68.58 -23.16 30.17
C GLY A 277 -67.45 -22.33 30.81
N LEU A 278 -66.17 -22.42 30.44
CA LEU A 278 -65.57 -22.58 29.12
C LEU A 278 -64.16 -23.19 29.23
N MET A 279 -63.94 -24.36 28.62
CA MET A 279 -62.86 -24.69 27.68
C MET A 279 -62.98 -26.18 27.31
N SER A 280 -62.79 -26.55 26.04
CA SER A 280 -62.75 -27.96 25.64
C SER A 280 -61.45 -28.62 26.13
N SER A 281 -61.44 -29.94 26.36
CA SER A 281 -60.22 -30.67 26.77
C SER A 281 -59.08 -30.52 25.75
N SER A 282 -59.41 -30.35 24.47
CA SER A 282 -58.47 -30.02 23.40
C SER A 282 -57.92 -28.59 23.51
N ASP A 283 -58.75 -27.60 23.83
CA ASP A 283 -58.29 -26.22 24.05
C ASP A 283 -57.45 -26.12 25.32
N LYS A 284 -57.75 -26.93 26.34
CA LYS A 284 -56.92 -27.06 27.53
C LYS A 284 -55.56 -27.67 27.20
N THR A 285 -55.53 -28.70 26.37
CA THR A 285 -54.27 -29.32 25.93
C THR A 285 -53.45 -28.39 25.03
N ALA A 286 -54.11 -27.59 24.18
CA ALA A 286 -53.47 -26.56 23.36
C ALA A 286 -52.95 -25.38 24.21
N LEU A 287 -53.70 -24.96 25.23
CA LEU A 287 -53.27 -23.96 26.20
C LEU A 287 -52.09 -24.47 27.06
N ASP A 288 -52.19 -25.69 27.59
CA ASP A 288 -51.11 -26.35 28.35
C ASP A 288 -49.86 -26.56 27.48
N GLY A 289 -50.04 -26.85 26.18
CA GLY A 289 -48.97 -26.95 25.17
C GLY A 289 -48.33 -25.61 24.82
N ALA A 290 -49.11 -24.53 24.73
CA ALA A 290 -48.61 -23.16 24.58
C ALA A 290 -47.93 -22.64 25.86
N GLN A 291 -48.36 -23.11 27.04
CA GLN A 291 -47.76 -22.78 28.33
C GLN A 291 -46.36 -23.37 28.53
N LYS A 292 -46.00 -24.48 27.86
CA LYS A 292 -44.66 -25.09 27.93
C LYS A 292 -43.52 -24.15 27.52
N TRP A 293 -43.77 -23.20 26.61
CA TRP A 293 -42.75 -22.28 26.07
C TRP A 293 -42.77 -20.88 26.67
N ARG A 294 -43.65 -20.62 27.65
CA ARG A 294 -43.66 -19.33 28.35
C ARG A 294 -42.37 -19.17 29.14
N LEU A 295 -41.81 -17.98 29.12
CA LEU A 295 -40.57 -17.66 29.84
C LEU A 295 -40.78 -17.56 31.36
N THR A 296 -42.02 -17.40 31.85
CA THR A 296 -42.40 -17.23 33.27
C THR A 296 -43.67 -18.04 33.61
N GLU A 297 -44.01 -18.15 34.89
CA GLU A 297 -45.29 -18.71 35.36
C GLU A 297 -46.50 -17.84 34.98
N ASN A 298 -47.73 -18.36 35.14
CA ASN A 298 -48.97 -17.68 34.72
C ASN A 298 -49.20 -16.30 35.39
N GLY A 299 -48.61 -16.05 36.56
CA GLY A 299 -48.64 -14.77 37.26
C GLY A 299 -47.43 -13.84 37.01
N GLY A 300 -46.55 -14.17 36.04
CA GLY A 300 -45.33 -13.39 35.76
C GLY A 300 -44.15 -13.70 36.68
N GLY A 301 -44.31 -14.61 37.66
CA GLY A 301 -43.23 -15.08 38.52
C GLY A 301 -42.22 -15.97 37.79
N SER A 302 -40.99 -16.01 38.28
CA SER A 302 -39.96 -16.92 37.77
C SER A 302 -40.35 -18.38 37.99
N LYS A 303 -39.99 -19.26 37.05
CA LYS A 303 -40.18 -20.71 37.18
C LYS A 303 -39.31 -21.28 38.30
N SER A 304 -39.78 -22.37 38.93
CA SER A 304 -38.99 -23.14 39.91
C SER A 304 -38.04 -24.12 39.22
N ILE A 305 -36.81 -24.27 39.73
CA ILE A 305 -35.84 -25.27 39.27
C ILE A 305 -36.23 -26.62 39.86
N ALA A 306 -36.51 -27.61 39.00
CA ALA A 306 -37.20 -28.84 39.42
C ALA A 306 -36.37 -29.73 40.36
N THR A 307 -35.04 -29.73 40.20
CA THR A 307 -34.13 -30.62 40.93
C THR A 307 -33.14 -29.86 41.84
N ASN A 308 -33.34 -28.56 42.05
CA ASN A 308 -32.35 -27.67 42.67
C ASN A 308 -30.94 -27.78 42.04
N ASP A 309 -30.87 -28.05 40.73
CA ASP A 309 -29.61 -28.13 39.99
C ASP A 309 -29.79 -27.46 38.63
N ALA A 310 -29.02 -26.39 38.38
CA ALA A 310 -29.09 -25.62 37.16
C ALA A 310 -28.68 -26.43 35.91
N ASP A 311 -27.93 -27.52 36.03
CA ASP A 311 -27.50 -28.34 34.89
C ASP A 311 -28.65 -29.10 34.23
N ASN A 312 -29.74 -29.31 34.95
CA ASN A 312 -30.92 -30.01 34.45
C ASN A 312 -31.84 -29.09 33.62
N GLU A 313 -31.68 -27.78 33.72
CA GLU A 313 -32.53 -26.79 33.07
C GLU A 313 -32.03 -26.46 31.65
N LYS A 314 -32.47 -27.23 30.65
CA LYS A 314 -32.08 -27.06 29.24
C LYS A 314 -33.15 -26.37 28.39
N ASP A 315 -34.35 -26.26 28.91
CA ASP A 315 -35.50 -25.68 28.23
C ASP A 315 -35.64 -24.18 28.50
N ALA A 316 -36.21 -23.46 27.53
CA ALA A 316 -36.30 -22.01 27.61
C ALA A 316 -37.16 -21.55 28.81
N GLY A 317 -36.63 -20.62 29.60
CA GLY A 317 -37.30 -20.10 30.80
C GLY A 317 -36.46 -19.15 31.63
N PHE A 318 -37.12 -18.35 32.47
CA PHE A 318 -36.52 -17.61 33.58
C PHE A 318 -36.83 -18.34 34.88
N PHE A 319 -35.77 -18.69 35.60
CA PHE A 319 -35.83 -19.48 36.81
C PHE A 319 -35.29 -18.69 38.00
N GLY A 320 -35.93 -18.85 39.17
CA GLY A 320 -35.38 -18.37 40.43
C GLY A 320 -34.33 -19.35 40.94
N THR A 321 -33.18 -18.85 41.40
CA THR A 321 -32.19 -19.67 42.09
C THR A 321 -32.18 -19.35 43.57
N PHE A 322 -32.17 -20.38 44.40
CA PHE A 322 -32.22 -20.29 45.85
C PHE A 322 -30.88 -20.68 46.47
N SER A 323 -30.75 -20.56 47.80
CA SER A 323 -29.49 -20.80 48.52
C SER A 323 -28.94 -22.22 48.38
N ASN A 324 -29.79 -23.18 48.01
CA ASN A 324 -29.45 -24.59 47.82
C ASN A 324 -29.40 -25.02 46.35
N THR A 325 -29.51 -24.10 45.38
CA THR A 325 -29.39 -24.44 43.96
C THR A 325 -27.95 -24.79 43.62
N LEU A 326 -27.73 -25.98 43.07
CA LEU A 326 -26.43 -26.51 42.65
C LEU A 326 -26.07 -26.04 41.24
N ASN A 327 -24.77 -26.03 40.92
CA ASN A 327 -24.20 -25.70 39.61
C ASN A 327 -24.52 -24.30 39.07
N VAL A 328 -24.85 -23.36 39.95
CA VAL A 328 -24.89 -21.92 39.68
C VAL A 328 -23.59 -21.25 40.11
N PRO A 329 -23.16 -20.16 39.44
CA PRO A 329 -21.85 -19.55 39.69
C PRO A 329 -21.74 -18.83 41.04
N GLU A 330 -22.87 -18.47 41.66
CA GLU A 330 -22.94 -17.86 42.99
C GLU A 330 -24.34 -18.06 43.62
N ILE A 331 -24.43 -17.83 44.93
CA ILE A 331 -25.64 -18.04 45.72
C ILE A 331 -26.63 -16.88 45.49
N GLY A 332 -27.84 -17.21 45.04
CA GLY A 332 -28.97 -16.27 44.94
C GLY A 332 -28.95 -15.37 43.70
N GLY A 333 -29.89 -15.61 42.79
CA GLY A 333 -29.97 -14.93 41.50
C GLY A 333 -31.12 -15.42 40.61
N HIS A 334 -31.11 -14.99 39.36
CA HIS A 334 -32.02 -15.43 38.32
C HIS A 334 -31.26 -16.15 37.22
N LEU A 335 -31.77 -17.29 36.78
CA LEU A 335 -31.21 -18.08 35.69
C LEU A 335 -32.12 -17.97 34.48
N GLN A 336 -31.62 -17.42 33.38
CA GLN A 336 -32.30 -17.40 32.09
C GLN A 336 -31.71 -18.49 31.20
N VAL A 337 -32.57 -19.34 30.67
CA VAL A 337 -32.22 -20.40 29.72
C VAL A 337 -32.80 -20.04 28.38
N ILE A 338 -31.96 -20.04 27.35
CA ILE A 338 -32.33 -19.82 25.95
C ILE A 338 -32.04 -21.13 25.22
N ARG A 339 -33.09 -21.82 24.79
CA ARG A 339 -32.95 -23.00 23.93
C ARG A 339 -32.82 -22.55 22.49
N ARG A 340 -31.69 -22.86 21.85
CA ARG A 340 -31.45 -22.52 20.44
C ARG A 340 -32.02 -23.58 19.51
N GLU A 341 -31.75 -24.85 19.81
CA GLU A 341 -32.24 -26.03 19.08
C GLU A 341 -32.43 -27.21 20.05
N VAL A 342 -32.86 -28.38 19.55
CA VAL A 342 -33.08 -29.58 20.40
C VAL A 342 -31.83 -30.01 21.19
N THR A 343 -30.64 -29.75 20.65
CA THR A 343 -29.32 -30.17 21.18
C THR A 343 -28.45 -29.01 21.68
N GLN A 344 -28.93 -27.76 21.66
CA GLN A 344 -28.14 -26.60 22.08
C GLN A 344 -28.93 -25.62 22.94
N SER A 345 -28.39 -25.31 24.10
CA SER A 345 -28.99 -24.35 25.05
C SER A 345 -27.91 -23.41 25.62
N VAL A 346 -28.31 -22.19 25.92
CA VAL A 346 -27.48 -21.17 26.56
C VAL A 346 -28.10 -20.85 27.91
N GLN A 347 -27.27 -20.77 28.94
CA GLN A 347 -27.69 -20.27 30.23
C GLN A 347 -27.00 -18.96 30.55
N ILE A 348 -27.78 -18.01 31.05
CA ILE A 348 -27.33 -16.71 31.52
C ILE A 348 -27.79 -16.58 32.97
N PHE A 349 -26.84 -16.40 33.89
CA PHE A 349 -27.13 -16.23 35.31
C PHE A 349 -26.93 -14.77 35.70
N TYR A 350 -27.89 -14.21 36.43
CA TYR A 350 -27.89 -12.85 36.96
C TYR A 350 -27.84 -12.91 38.48
N GLY A 351 -26.72 -12.49 39.06
CA GLY A 351 -26.55 -12.41 40.51
C GLY A 351 -27.40 -11.30 41.12
N LEU A 352 -28.25 -11.64 42.09
CA LEU A 352 -29.16 -10.66 42.69
C LEU A 352 -28.40 -9.64 43.56
N ALA A 353 -27.48 -10.14 44.38
CA ALA A 353 -26.66 -9.36 45.31
C ALA A 353 -25.40 -8.78 44.64
N SER A 354 -24.76 -9.57 43.79
CA SER A 354 -23.48 -9.23 43.16
C SER A 354 -23.62 -8.34 41.91
N LYS A 355 -24.82 -8.32 41.29
CA LYS A 355 -25.10 -7.75 39.96
C LYS A 355 -24.24 -8.31 38.82
N ASN A 356 -23.55 -9.43 39.05
CA ASN A 356 -22.74 -10.09 38.05
C ASN A 356 -23.63 -10.83 37.05
N VAL A 357 -23.22 -10.87 35.78
CA VAL A 357 -23.84 -11.71 34.76
C VAL A 357 -22.87 -12.80 34.34
N TYR A 358 -23.32 -14.03 34.22
CA TYR A 358 -22.50 -15.16 33.75
C TYR A 358 -23.18 -15.84 32.58
N VAL A 359 -22.42 -16.40 31.65
CA VAL A 359 -22.93 -17.16 30.51
C VAL A 359 -22.25 -18.51 30.39
N ARG A 360 -22.99 -19.55 30.00
CA ARG A 360 -22.46 -20.85 29.58
C ARG A 360 -23.31 -21.49 28.48
N PHE A 361 -22.74 -22.47 27.79
CA PHE A 361 -23.33 -23.13 26.62
C PHE A 361 -23.44 -24.64 26.85
N TRP A 362 -24.47 -25.25 26.26
CA TRP A 362 -24.67 -26.70 26.21
C TRP A 362 -24.73 -27.15 24.75
N SER A 363 -23.96 -28.18 24.41
CA SER A 363 -24.06 -28.91 23.12
C SER A 363 -24.07 -30.43 23.30
N GLN A 364 -23.44 -30.94 24.35
CA GLN A 364 -23.52 -32.31 24.90
C GLN A 364 -23.18 -32.31 26.41
N HIS A 365 -22.20 -31.47 26.79
CA HIS A 365 -21.84 -31.11 28.17
C HIS A 365 -21.99 -29.60 28.38
N TRP A 366 -22.08 -29.15 29.64
CA TRP A 366 -22.05 -27.72 29.98
C TRP A 366 -20.62 -27.18 29.91
N THR A 367 -20.44 -26.06 29.22
CA THR A 367 -19.20 -25.29 29.34
C THR A 367 -19.12 -24.66 30.73
N PRO A 368 -17.92 -24.38 31.26
CA PRO A 368 -17.78 -23.61 32.49
C PRO A 368 -18.47 -22.25 32.41
N TRP A 369 -19.00 -21.77 33.53
CA TRP A 369 -19.56 -20.43 33.63
C TRP A 369 -18.50 -19.37 33.35
N LYS A 370 -18.80 -18.49 32.40
CA LYS A 370 -17.97 -17.33 32.10
C LYS A 370 -18.64 -16.07 32.61
N LYS A 371 -18.01 -15.40 33.56
CA LYS A 371 -18.46 -14.09 34.06
C LYS A 371 -18.32 -13.04 32.96
N LEU A 372 -19.36 -12.28 32.73
CA LEU A 372 -19.36 -11.06 31.93
C LEU A 372 -18.94 -9.93 32.87
N THR A 373 -17.67 -9.56 32.83
CA THR A 373 -17.14 -8.37 33.51
C THR A 373 -16.82 -7.31 32.47
N ASP A 374 -17.22 -6.07 32.79
CA ASP A 374 -17.02 -4.79 32.10
C ASP A 374 -17.92 -4.44 30.88
N ASP A 375 -18.39 -3.19 30.90
CA ASP A 375 -19.36 -2.54 30.00
C ASP A 375 -18.90 -2.43 28.53
N ASN A 376 -17.73 -2.98 28.19
CA ASN A 376 -17.19 -3.00 26.83
C ASN A 376 -17.28 -4.38 26.16
N SER A 377 -17.74 -5.41 26.85
CA SER A 377 -17.91 -6.75 26.25
C SER A 377 -19.29 -6.94 25.59
N LEU A 378 -20.35 -6.33 26.15
CA LEU A 378 -21.71 -6.46 25.64
C LEU A 378 -21.97 -5.64 24.36
N ALA A 379 -21.43 -4.42 24.25
CA ALA A 379 -21.58 -3.61 23.05
C ALA A 379 -20.74 -4.12 21.86
N ASN A 380 -19.54 -4.65 22.13
CA ASN A 380 -18.61 -5.10 21.09
C ASN A 380 -18.95 -6.50 20.52
N VAL A 381 -19.62 -7.36 21.30
CA VAL A 381 -20.16 -8.63 20.79
C VAL A 381 -21.45 -8.42 19.98
N VAL A 382 -22.21 -7.37 20.29
CA VAL A 382 -23.50 -7.09 19.62
C VAL A 382 -23.36 -6.22 18.36
N MET A 383 -22.30 -5.38 18.24
CA MET A 383 -22.15 -4.44 17.10
C MET A 383 -20.89 -4.59 16.23
N GLY A 384 -20.04 -5.59 16.43
CA GLY A 384 -19.00 -5.97 15.46
C GLY A 384 -17.96 -4.88 15.11
N ASN A 385 -17.67 -3.92 16.00
CA ASN A 385 -16.68 -2.84 15.75
C ASN A 385 -15.38 -2.99 16.56
N LYS A 386 -14.27 -2.50 15.97
CA LYS A 386 -12.85 -2.65 16.33
C LYS A 386 -12.40 -1.67 17.44
N ILE A 387 -11.50 -2.17 18.30
CA ILE A 387 -11.01 -1.64 19.60
C ILE A 387 -10.17 -0.35 19.49
N VAL A 388 -10.30 0.57 20.45
CA VAL A 388 -9.40 1.73 20.65
C VAL A 388 -8.33 1.47 21.72
N ASN A 389 -7.12 1.15 21.26
CA ASN A 389 -5.81 1.72 21.61
C ASN A 389 -5.40 2.00 23.09
N GLN A 390 -5.02 0.96 23.85
CA GLN A 390 -3.93 0.89 24.87
C GLN A 390 -4.02 -0.48 25.61
N ALA A 391 -2.99 -1.34 25.53
CA ALA A 391 -3.03 -2.70 26.10
C ALA A 391 -2.47 -2.75 27.53
N ILE A 392 -3.28 -2.40 28.53
CA ILE A 392 -2.91 -2.52 29.94
C ILE A 392 -2.89 -4.01 30.33
N ALA A 393 -1.76 -4.52 30.81
CA ALA A 393 -1.66 -5.82 31.46
C ALA A 393 -1.79 -5.65 32.98
N ASN A 394 -2.71 -6.38 33.61
CA ASN A 394 -2.97 -6.31 35.05
C ASN A 394 -3.43 -7.67 35.59
N PHE A 395 -3.71 -7.76 36.90
CA PHE A 395 -4.16 -8.99 37.55
C PHE A 395 -5.69 -9.09 37.69
N ILE A 396 -6.45 -8.23 37.01
CA ILE A 396 -7.92 -8.24 37.09
C ILE A 396 -8.45 -9.58 36.58
N GLY A 397 -9.30 -10.22 37.39
CA GLY A 397 -9.88 -11.53 37.06
C GLY A 397 -8.88 -12.70 37.08
N LYS A 398 -7.68 -12.53 37.66
CA LYS A 398 -6.72 -13.63 37.82
C LYS A 398 -7.24 -14.68 38.79
N VAL A 399 -7.25 -15.93 38.33
CA VAL A 399 -7.47 -17.12 39.18
C VAL A 399 -6.12 -17.76 39.48
N ARG A 400 -5.80 -18.03 40.75
CA ARG A 400 -4.56 -18.68 41.18
C ARG A 400 -4.31 -19.96 40.39
N ALA A 401 -3.06 -20.22 40.01
CA ALA A 401 -2.65 -21.39 39.21
C ALA A 401 -3.28 -21.51 37.78
N SER A 402 -4.19 -20.62 37.38
CA SER A 402 -4.72 -20.59 36.01
C SER A 402 -3.85 -19.74 35.10
N THR A 403 -3.38 -20.30 33.99
CA THR A 403 -2.72 -19.55 32.90
C THR A 403 -3.71 -19.09 31.84
N THR A 404 -4.94 -19.61 31.85
CA THR A 404 -5.97 -19.31 30.85
C THR A 404 -6.74 -18.02 31.17
N ALA A 405 -7.15 -17.83 32.43
CA ALA A 405 -7.94 -16.67 32.84
C ALA A 405 -7.15 -15.36 32.69
N SER A 406 -5.95 -15.31 33.26
CA SER A 406 -4.93 -14.28 33.02
C SER A 406 -3.55 -14.94 33.06
N PRO A 407 -2.68 -14.67 32.07
CA PRO A 407 -1.40 -15.39 31.92
C PRO A 407 -0.28 -14.80 32.80
N HIS A 408 -0.55 -13.76 33.59
CA HIS A 408 0.43 -13.09 34.45
C HIS A 408 0.51 -13.77 35.83
N LEU A 409 1.65 -13.67 36.53
CA LEU A 409 1.91 -14.36 37.79
C LEU A 409 2.47 -13.40 38.84
N ALA A 410 2.04 -13.54 40.10
CA ALA A 410 2.56 -12.79 41.24
C ALA A 410 3.04 -13.73 42.36
N TYR A 411 4.18 -13.42 42.97
CA TYR A 411 4.83 -14.26 43.98
C TYR A 411 5.30 -13.46 45.20
N PHE A 412 5.24 -14.08 46.38
CA PHE A 412 5.82 -13.55 47.61
C PHE A 412 7.04 -14.37 48.05
N GLY A 413 8.04 -13.70 48.61
CA GLY A 413 9.21 -14.33 49.22
C GLY A 413 9.77 -13.53 50.39
N ALA A 414 10.44 -14.20 51.32
CA ALA A 414 11.13 -13.58 52.44
C ALA A 414 12.45 -14.31 52.72
N VAL A 415 13.57 -13.73 52.27
CA VAL A 415 14.93 -14.29 52.46
C VAL A 415 15.93 -13.15 52.60
N ASN A 416 17.18 -13.44 52.94
CA ASN A 416 18.24 -12.46 53.18
C ASN A 416 18.85 -11.82 51.91
N ALA A 417 18.19 -11.94 50.76
CA ALA A 417 18.57 -11.37 49.47
C ALA A 417 17.35 -11.22 48.54
N LEU A 418 17.49 -10.46 47.45
CA LEU A 418 16.47 -10.42 46.40
C LEU A 418 16.49 -11.73 45.60
N ILE A 419 15.33 -12.36 45.46
CA ILE A 419 15.17 -13.66 44.79
C ILE A 419 15.10 -13.44 43.28
N ASN A 420 15.80 -14.27 42.51
CA ASN A 420 15.72 -14.25 41.05
C ASN A 420 14.37 -14.79 40.57
N PRO A 421 13.78 -14.27 39.48
CA PRO A 421 12.46 -14.71 39.02
C PRO A 421 12.34 -16.23 38.80
N SER A 422 13.40 -16.89 38.31
CA SER A 422 13.44 -18.34 38.06
C SER A 422 13.45 -19.20 39.33
N SER A 423 13.67 -18.60 40.51
CA SER A 423 13.74 -19.31 41.79
C SER A 423 12.39 -19.38 42.51
N TYR A 424 11.37 -18.68 42.00
CA TYR A 424 10.00 -18.78 42.52
C TYR A 424 9.31 -20.06 42.06
N THR A 425 8.58 -20.69 42.98
CA THR A 425 7.80 -21.91 42.70
C THR A 425 6.31 -21.65 42.91
N ALA A 426 5.46 -22.62 42.54
CA ALA A 426 4.02 -22.53 42.77
C ALA A 426 3.64 -22.36 44.27
N ALA A 427 4.53 -22.76 45.19
CA ALA A 427 4.34 -22.53 46.62
C ALA A 427 4.43 -21.04 47.02
N ASN A 428 5.13 -20.24 46.22
CA ASN A 428 5.30 -18.82 46.44
C ASN A 428 4.22 -17.97 45.76
N GLU A 429 3.36 -18.57 44.93
CA GLU A 429 2.34 -17.83 44.18
C GLU A 429 1.32 -17.22 45.14
N TYR A 430 0.94 -15.98 44.87
CA TYR A 430 -0.09 -15.26 45.61
C TYR A 430 -1.34 -16.14 45.82
N SER A 431 -1.94 -16.03 47.00
CA SER A 431 -3.23 -16.64 47.27
C SER A 431 -4.32 -16.01 46.41
N GLN A 432 -5.47 -16.68 46.26
CA GLN A 432 -6.59 -16.08 45.52
C GLN A 432 -7.02 -14.75 46.16
N VAL A 433 -7.07 -14.69 47.48
CA VAL A 433 -7.39 -13.46 48.24
C VAL A 433 -6.41 -12.33 47.92
N ALA A 434 -5.12 -12.64 47.79
CA ALA A 434 -4.12 -11.65 47.41
C ALA A 434 -4.27 -11.20 45.94
N TYR A 435 -4.67 -12.07 45.01
CA TYR A 435 -4.99 -11.65 43.64
C TYR A 435 -6.26 -10.79 43.56
N ASP A 436 -7.29 -11.13 44.34
CA ASP A 436 -8.54 -10.37 44.41
C ASP A 436 -8.28 -8.95 44.97
N ALA A 437 -7.36 -8.82 45.92
CA ALA A 437 -6.88 -7.54 46.44
C ALA A 437 -6.21 -6.67 45.37
N LEU A 438 -5.52 -7.27 44.39
CA LEU A 438 -4.86 -6.54 43.29
C LEU A 438 -5.82 -6.11 42.16
N ALA A 439 -7.12 -6.42 42.25
CA ALA A 439 -8.04 -6.23 41.13
C ALA A 439 -8.52 -4.77 40.96
N SER A 440 -8.43 -3.92 41.99
CA SER A 440 -8.81 -2.51 41.87
C SER A 440 -8.17 -1.63 42.93
N GLN A 441 -7.79 -0.40 42.57
CA GLN A 441 -7.20 0.58 43.49
C GLN A 441 -8.18 0.93 44.63
N GLY A 442 -7.68 1.01 45.86
CA GLY A 442 -8.49 1.30 47.05
C GLY A 442 -9.19 0.08 47.65
N SER A 443 -8.78 -1.14 47.26
CA SER A 443 -9.22 -2.39 47.87
C SER A 443 -8.39 -2.73 49.13
N ALA A 444 -8.61 -3.91 49.72
CA ALA A 444 -7.70 -4.46 50.71
C ALA A 444 -6.30 -4.66 50.09
N ASN A 445 -5.22 -4.44 50.85
CA ASN A 445 -3.86 -4.64 50.34
C ASN A 445 -3.47 -6.12 50.32
N ALA A 446 -2.77 -6.55 49.27
CA ALA A 446 -1.99 -7.78 49.30
C ALA A 446 -0.74 -7.55 50.17
N THR A 447 -0.81 -7.99 51.43
CA THR A 447 0.24 -7.78 52.45
C THR A 447 1.12 -9.00 52.63
N GLY A 448 2.43 -8.81 52.54
CA GLY A 448 3.45 -9.75 52.97
C GLY A 448 4.25 -9.18 54.15
N SER A 449 4.58 -10.00 55.15
CA SER A 449 5.38 -9.57 56.30
C SER A 449 6.27 -10.69 56.83
N ASN A 450 7.50 -10.38 57.25
CA ASN A 450 8.42 -11.33 57.86
C ASN A 450 9.30 -10.67 58.94
N SER A 451 9.42 -11.31 60.10
CA SER A 451 10.18 -10.79 61.24
C SER A 451 11.54 -11.44 61.43
N ILE A 452 11.97 -12.40 60.59
CA ILE A 452 13.27 -13.05 60.77
C ILE A 452 14.38 -12.04 60.47
N ASN A 453 15.34 -11.90 61.40
CA ASN A 453 16.44 -10.95 61.29
C ASN A 453 17.20 -11.14 59.96
N GLY A 454 17.41 -10.04 59.23
CA GLY A 454 18.08 -10.02 57.93
C GLY A 454 17.20 -10.40 56.73
N ASN A 455 15.98 -10.92 56.93
CA ASN A 455 15.11 -11.25 55.81
C ASN A 455 14.40 -10.02 55.22
N ILE A 456 14.30 -10.02 53.89
CA ILE A 456 13.70 -9.00 53.04
C ILE A 456 12.37 -9.54 52.50
N MET A 457 11.27 -8.89 52.87
CA MET A 457 9.96 -9.21 52.31
C MET A 457 9.83 -8.60 50.92
N GLN A 458 9.53 -9.43 49.92
CA GLN A 458 9.50 -9.05 48.52
C GLN A 458 8.32 -9.68 47.76
N SER A 459 7.80 -8.93 46.80
CA SER A 459 6.70 -9.26 45.91
C SER A 459 7.17 -9.16 44.47
N VAL A 460 7.10 -10.23 43.70
CA VAL A 460 7.50 -10.26 42.29
C VAL A 460 6.27 -10.38 41.40
N PHE A 461 6.20 -9.53 40.38
CA PHE A 461 5.14 -9.49 39.38
C PHE A 461 5.72 -9.83 38.02
N SER A 462 5.17 -10.88 37.40
CA SER A 462 5.66 -11.50 36.17
C SER A 462 4.57 -11.44 35.10
N PHE A 463 4.80 -10.71 34.02
CA PHE A 463 3.82 -10.51 32.96
C PHE A 463 4.21 -11.31 31.72
N ASN A 464 3.38 -12.30 31.34
CA ASN A 464 3.55 -13.01 30.07
C ASN A 464 3.22 -12.09 28.88
N LEU A 465 4.26 -11.58 28.21
CA LEU A 465 4.12 -10.64 27.10
C LEU A 465 3.67 -11.32 25.81
N ILE A 466 3.99 -12.60 25.60
CA ILE A 466 3.57 -13.36 24.41
C ILE A 466 2.05 -13.46 24.39
N GLU A 467 1.47 -13.99 25.46
CA GLU A 467 0.02 -14.15 25.58
C GLU A 467 -0.70 -12.80 25.61
N HIS A 468 -0.14 -11.80 26.31
CA HIS A 468 -0.72 -10.46 26.37
C HIS A 468 -0.79 -9.81 24.98
N VAL A 469 0.33 -9.76 24.26
CA VAL A 469 0.38 -9.16 22.93
C VAL A 469 -0.48 -9.96 21.95
N GLN A 470 -0.48 -11.29 22.02
CA GLN A 470 -1.36 -12.12 21.20
C GLN A 470 -2.84 -11.85 21.44
N ARG A 471 -3.26 -11.70 22.70
CA ARG A 471 -4.65 -11.39 23.06
C ARG A 471 -5.06 -9.97 22.67
N THR A 472 -4.16 -8.99 22.79
CA THR A 472 -4.51 -7.59 22.54
C THR A 472 -4.33 -7.16 21.08
N TYR A 473 -3.28 -7.64 20.42
CA TYR A 473 -2.87 -7.16 19.09
C TYR A 473 -2.94 -8.23 18.01
N GLY A 474 -3.10 -9.51 18.36
CA GLY A 474 -3.15 -10.63 17.41
C GLY A 474 -1.84 -11.42 17.33
N THR A 475 -1.81 -12.42 16.46
CA THR A 475 -0.75 -13.44 16.43
C THR A 475 0.65 -12.85 16.23
N ILE A 476 1.57 -13.20 17.12
CA ILE A 476 2.99 -12.87 16.98
C ILE A 476 3.61 -13.81 15.92
N PRO A 477 4.37 -13.28 14.94
CA PRO A 477 5.10 -14.11 13.98
C PRO A 477 6.06 -15.09 14.66
N GLY A 478 6.07 -16.34 14.17
CA GLY A 478 6.93 -17.42 14.70
C GLY A 478 6.15 -18.58 15.27
N SER A 479 6.62 -19.80 15.01
CA SER A 479 5.98 -21.04 15.45
C SER A 479 6.44 -21.50 16.83
N THR A 480 7.62 -21.09 17.27
CA THR A 480 8.18 -21.48 18.57
C THR A 480 8.15 -20.33 19.59
N THR A 481 8.19 -20.65 20.89
CA THR A 481 8.30 -19.65 21.96
C THR A 481 9.55 -18.77 21.77
N ALA A 482 10.66 -19.36 21.35
CA ALA A 482 11.91 -18.63 21.08
C ALA A 482 11.74 -17.59 19.96
N ASP A 483 11.07 -17.96 18.86
CA ASP A 483 10.79 -17.02 17.76
C ASP A 483 9.93 -15.85 18.23
N LYS A 484 8.91 -16.14 19.04
CA LYS A 484 8.00 -15.12 19.58
C LYS A 484 8.71 -14.20 20.57
N VAL A 485 9.64 -14.71 21.39
CA VAL A 485 10.47 -13.89 22.29
C VAL A 485 11.41 -12.99 21.50
N LEU A 486 12.10 -13.52 20.48
CA LEU A 486 12.94 -12.72 19.59
C LEU A 486 12.14 -11.61 18.94
N TRP A 487 10.91 -11.91 18.49
CA TRP A 487 10.01 -10.90 17.98
C TRP A 487 9.69 -9.84 19.04
N LEU A 488 9.23 -10.23 20.23
CA LEU A 488 8.90 -9.27 21.30
C LEU A 488 10.08 -8.33 21.65
N ARG A 489 11.29 -8.87 21.77
CA ARG A 489 12.51 -8.11 22.06
C ARG A 489 12.84 -7.05 21.00
N ALA A 490 12.51 -7.34 19.74
CA ALA A 490 12.72 -6.41 18.63
C ALA A 490 11.57 -5.41 18.45
N ASN A 491 10.38 -5.70 19.00
CA ASN A 491 9.14 -5.03 18.61
C ASN A 491 8.46 -4.22 19.73
N ILE A 492 8.77 -4.48 21.00
CA ILE A 492 8.30 -3.64 22.12
C ILE A 492 9.24 -2.43 22.25
N GLY A 493 8.69 -1.23 22.07
CA GLY A 493 9.44 0.02 22.14
C GLY A 493 9.48 0.64 23.54
N ARG A 494 8.46 0.37 24.36
CA ARG A 494 8.37 0.88 25.73
C ARG A 494 7.56 -0.03 26.65
N LEU A 495 8.07 -0.25 27.86
CA LEU A 495 7.38 -0.89 28.98
C LEU A 495 7.30 0.10 30.14
N VAL A 496 6.10 0.37 30.64
CA VAL A 496 5.92 1.19 31.85
C VAL A 496 5.28 0.33 32.92
N PHE A 497 6.03 0.04 33.98
CA PHE A 497 5.51 -0.75 35.10
C PHE A 497 5.15 0.18 36.25
N ASN A 498 3.92 0.02 36.75
CA ASN A 498 3.37 0.84 37.82
C ASN A 498 2.96 -0.07 38.98
N TRP A 499 3.30 0.37 40.19
CA TRP A 499 2.97 -0.30 41.43
C TRP A 499 2.38 0.71 42.40
N TRP A 500 1.23 0.37 42.98
CA TRP A 500 0.61 1.13 44.05
C TRP A 500 0.76 0.35 45.34
N GLY A 501 1.40 0.96 46.33
CA GLY A 501 1.63 0.30 47.62
C GLY A 501 2.50 1.09 48.57
N PHE A 502 2.91 0.46 49.66
CA PHE A 502 3.86 1.00 50.62
C PHE A 502 4.54 -0.12 51.42
N GLY A 503 5.69 0.19 52.03
CA GLY A 503 6.47 -0.78 52.80
C GLY A 503 6.76 -0.26 54.21
N SER A 504 7.04 -1.18 55.12
CA SER A 504 7.46 -0.89 56.50
C SER A 504 8.64 -1.76 56.89
N SER A 505 9.59 -1.18 57.61
CA SER A 505 10.87 -1.79 57.99
C SER A 505 11.43 -1.12 59.27
N PRO A 506 12.50 -1.67 59.87
CA PRO A 506 13.21 -1.02 60.98
C PRO A 506 13.69 0.41 60.67
N THR A 507 13.94 0.74 59.40
CA THR A 507 14.41 2.07 58.96
C THR A 507 13.28 3.05 58.65
N GLY A 508 12.03 2.67 58.98
CA GLY A 508 10.81 3.43 58.71
C GLY A 508 10.00 2.84 57.55
N ASN A 509 9.04 3.63 57.06
CA ASN A 509 8.27 3.25 55.89
C ASN A 509 9.16 3.37 54.65
N LYS A 510 9.55 2.25 54.06
CA LYS A 510 10.36 2.21 52.84
C LYS A 510 9.88 1.06 51.95
N ALA A 511 9.58 1.38 50.70
CA ALA A 511 9.36 0.40 49.65
C ALA A 511 10.17 0.77 48.42
N THR A 512 10.73 -0.24 47.77
CA THR A 512 11.58 -0.07 46.59
C THR A 512 11.10 -0.96 45.46
N ILE A 513 10.98 -0.40 44.26
CA ILE A 513 10.68 -1.18 43.04
C ILE A 513 11.89 -1.32 42.12
N ARG A 514 12.06 -2.52 41.56
CA ARG A 514 13.14 -2.89 40.62
C ARG A 514 12.64 -3.79 39.50
N ALA A 515 13.31 -3.78 38.35
CA ALA A 515 13.01 -4.66 37.22
C ALA A 515 14.19 -5.57 36.87
N TRP A 516 13.89 -6.80 36.43
CA TRP A 516 14.90 -7.82 36.12
C TRP A 516 15.34 -7.73 34.66
N ASN A 517 16.64 -7.58 34.41
CA ASN A 517 17.20 -7.48 33.05
C ASN A 517 17.72 -8.83 32.48
N GLY A 518 17.32 -9.96 33.08
CA GLY A 518 17.85 -11.28 32.74
C GLY A 518 19.04 -11.73 33.62
N SER A 519 19.73 -10.79 34.26
CA SER A 519 20.95 -11.08 35.06
C SER A 519 20.96 -10.43 36.44
N GLN A 520 20.34 -9.26 36.59
CA GLN A 520 20.34 -8.47 37.82
C GLN A 520 19.07 -7.62 37.95
N TRP A 521 18.75 -7.24 39.19
CA TRP A 521 17.68 -6.29 39.51
C TRP A 521 18.17 -4.86 39.34
N LEU A 522 17.63 -4.15 38.35
CA LEU A 522 17.94 -2.76 38.02
C LEU A 522 16.79 -1.82 38.41
N PHE A 523 17.03 -0.52 38.29
CA PHE A 523 16.19 0.57 38.85
C PHE A 523 16.22 0.59 40.38
N ASN A 524 15.95 1.76 40.97
CA ASN A 524 15.89 1.92 42.41
C ASN A 524 14.94 3.09 42.74
N THR A 525 13.65 2.86 42.54
CA THR A 525 12.63 3.86 42.89
C THR A 525 12.12 3.55 44.27
N GLU A 526 12.44 4.45 45.20
CA GLU A 526 12.14 4.32 46.61
C GLU A 526 10.94 5.20 47.00
N GLY A 527 10.20 4.73 47.99
CA GLY A 527 9.03 5.39 48.53
C GLY A 527 9.01 5.35 50.04
N THR A 528 8.60 6.45 50.67
CA THR A 528 8.60 6.58 52.14
C THR A 528 7.21 6.77 52.77
N THR A 529 6.16 6.54 51.99
CA THR A 529 4.77 6.73 52.43
C THR A 529 4.31 5.58 53.33
N SER A 530 3.36 5.86 54.24
CA SER A 530 2.67 4.86 55.07
C SER A 530 1.31 4.43 54.51
N ALA A 531 0.99 4.87 53.30
CA ALA A 531 -0.26 4.60 52.58
C ALA A 531 0.02 4.34 51.10
N PRO A 532 -0.89 3.65 50.37
CA PRO A 532 -0.70 3.33 48.96
C PRO A 532 -0.37 4.55 48.12
N ALA A 533 0.81 4.55 47.52
CA ALA A 533 1.26 5.58 46.59
C ALA A 533 1.76 4.92 45.30
N ARG A 534 1.68 5.65 44.19
CA ARG A 534 2.10 5.17 42.87
C ARG A 534 3.62 5.33 42.71
N TYR A 535 4.28 4.22 42.42
CA TYR A 535 5.68 4.17 42.01
C TYR A 535 5.75 3.59 40.60
N ALA A 536 6.46 4.27 39.71
CA ALA A 536 6.49 3.91 38.29
C ALA A 536 7.88 4.11 37.69
N ASN A 537 8.22 3.25 36.74
CA ASN A 537 9.41 3.38 35.91
C ASN A 537 9.08 2.99 34.47
N ALA A 538 9.82 3.58 33.54
CA ALA A 538 9.70 3.29 32.11
C ALA A 538 11.02 2.74 31.58
N ILE A 539 10.93 1.66 30.80
CA ILE A 539 12.02 1.09 30.03
C ILE A 539 11.72 1.44 28.57
N SER A 540 12.63 2.13 27.89
CA SER A 540 12.44 2.59 26.51
C SER A 540 13.70 2.38 25.67
N GLY A 541 13.52 2.26 24.35
CA GLY A 541 14.62 2.14 23.38
C GLY A 541 15.25 0.74 23.33
N VAL A 542 16.51 0.66 22.89
CA VAL A 542 17.26 -0.59 22.62
C VAL A 542 17.39 -1.56 23.80
N ASN A 543 17.11 -1.10 25.02
CA ASN A 543 17.27 -1.92 26.23
C ASN A 543 16.02 -2.70 26.63
N VAL A 544 14.85 -2.50 26.00
CA VAL A 544 13.62 -3.22 26.41
C VAL A 544 13.79 -4.74 26.29
N GLY A 545 14.45 -5.20 25.23
CA GLY A 545 14.65 -6.62 24.97
C GLY A 545 15.41 -7.37 26.06
N SER A 546 16.31 -6.72 26.80
CA SER A 546 17.03 -7.39 27.90
C SER A 546 16.13 -7.71 29.10
N TYR A 547 15.00 -7.02 29.26
CA TYR A 547 14.08 -7.25 30.37
C TYR A 547 13.00 -8.31 30.07
N ILE A 548 13.05 -8.92 28.89
CA ILE A 548 12.16 -10.00 28.49
C ILE A 548 12.94 -11.30 28.61
N ASP A 549 12.52 -12.19 29.52
CA ASP A 549 13.16 -13.47 29.74
C ASP A 549 13.00 -14.42 28.52
N ASN A 550 13.64 -15.59 28.56
CA ASN A 550 13.59 -16.54 27.44
C ASN A 550 12.22 -17.21 27.26
N ASN A 551 11.29 -17.03 28.19
CA ASN A 551 9.92 -17.54 28.13
C ASN A 551 8.92 -16.44 27.74
N GLY A 552 9.38 -15.20 27.50
CA GLY A 552 8.54 -14.07 27.11
C GLY A 552 7.89 -13.34 28.28
N PHE A 553 8.43 -13.47 29.49
CA PHE A 553 7.97 -12.76 30.67
C PHE A 553 8.79 -11.50 30.94
N PHE A 554 8.10 -10.46 31.38
CA PHE A 554 8.71 -9.30 32.02
C PHE A 554 8.53 -9.39 33.53
N HIS A 555 9.58 -9.15 34.30
CA HIS A 555 9.54 -9.24 35.76
C HIS A 555 9.95 -7.94 36.42
N PHE A 556 9.16 -7.52 37.40
CA PHE A 556 9.55 -6.48 38.34
C PHE A 556 9.12 -6.86 39.76
N LEU A 557 9.74 -6.25 40.77
CA LEU A 557 9.46 -6.54 42.16
C LEU A 557 9.30 -5.29 42.99
N ALA A 558 8.60 -5.43 44.11
CA ALA A 558 8.51 -4.47 45.19
C ALA A 558 9.02 -5.13 46.49
N PHE A 559 9.86 -4.45 47.26
CA PHE A 559 10.39 -4.98 48.52
C PHE A 559 10.56 -3.89 49.58
N SER A 560 10.70 -4.33 50.83
CA SER A 560 11.01 -3.49 51.99
C SER A 560 12.36 -3.91 52.59
N GLU A 561 13.03 -3.00 53.30
CA GLU A 561 14.34 -3.25 53.91
C GLU A 561 14.34 -4.45 54.89
N PRO A 562 15.52 -5.06 55.18
CA PRO A 562 15.61 -6.22 56.06
C PRO A 562 15.01 -5.98 57.45
N SER A 563 14.36 -7.01 58.00
CA SER A 563 13.93 -7.04 59.41
C SER A 563 15.15 -7.04 60.33
N ASP A 564 15.04 -6.45 61.53
CA ASP A 564 16.04 -6.49 62.60
C ASP A 564 15.79 -7.62 63.62
N GLY A 565 14.79 -8.47 63.36
CA GLY A 565 14.36 -9.53 64.29
C GLY A 565 13.21 -9.11 65.21
N VAL A 566 12.85 -7.82 65.24
CA VAL A 566 11.79 -7.24 66.07
C VAL A 566 10.76 -6.52 65.21
N THR A 567 11.20 -5.57 64.37
CA THR A 567 10.38 -4.84 63.41
C THR A 567 10.32 -5.60 62.09
N PRO A 568 9.14 -6.09 61.66
CA PRO A 568 9.02 -6.90 60.45
C PRO A 568 9.32 -6.12 59.18
N SER A 569 9.96 -6.78 58.21
CA SER A 569 9.99 -6.32 56.82
C SER A 569 8.61 -6.59 56.21
N THR A 570 7.89 -5.55 55.79
CA THR A 570 6.51 -5.65 55.32
C THR A 570 6.33 -4.90 54.00
N ILE A 571 5.65 -5.52 53.04
CA ILE A 571 5.26 -4.90 51.76
C ILE A 571 3.75 -5.02 51.58
N ASN A 572 3.10 -3.90 51.27
CA ASN A 572 1.66 -3.80 51.02
C ASN A 572 1.44 -3.36 49.58
N THR A 573 0.80 -4.20 48.78
CA THR A 573 0.47 -3.87 47.38
C THR A 573 -1.04 -3.70 47.22
N ASP A 574 -1.46 -2.55 46.71
CA ASP A 574 -2.86 -2.25 46.39
C ASP A 574 -3.17 -2.63 44.94
N TYR A 575 -2.36 -2.16 43.99
CA TYR A 575 -2.61 -2.39 42.56
C TYR A 575 -1.33 -2.44 41.75
N VAL A 576 -1.35 -3.19 40.64
CA VAL A 576 -0.19 -3.42 39.77
C VAL A 576 -0.62 -3.46 38.32
N GLU A 577 0.06 -2.70 37.47
CA GLU A 577 -0.15 -2.77 36.02
C GLU A 577 1.14 -2.61 35.23
N LEU A 578 1.10 -3.11 34.00
CA LEU A 578 2.14 -2.95 33.00
C LEU A 578 1.53 -2.40 31.71
N ASN A 579 2.01 -1.24 31.30
CA ASN A 579 1.66 -0.66 30.01
C ASN A 579 2.67 -1.14 28.97
N VAL A 580 2.17 -1.92 28.01
CA VAL A 580 2.98 -2.50 26.93
C VAL A 580 2.76 -1.71 25.65
N GLU A 581 3.82 -1.05 25.18
CA GLU A 581 3.80 -0.27 23.96
C GLU A 581 4.72 -0.88 22.91
N LEU A 582 4.11 -1.37 21.82
CA LEU A 582 4.82 -1.72 20.60
C LEU A 582 5.41 -0.45 19.96
N SER A 583 6.57 -0.58 19.29
CA SER A 583 7.13 0.54 18.53
C SER A 583 6.11 1.02 17.48
N THR A 584 6.14 2.32 17.16
CA THR A 584 5.13 3.00 16.33
C THR A 584 4.95 2.36 14.95
N ASP A 585 5.99 1.71 14.42
CA ASP A 585 6.01 1.04 13.11
C ASP A 585 5.30 -0.32 13.08
N ILE A 586 4.96 -0.88 14.25
CA ILE A 586 4.46 -2.27 14.38
C ILE A 586 2.97 -2.31 14.73
N LYS A 587 2.44 -1.25 15.37
CA LYS A 587 1.01 -1.12 15.66
C LYS A 587 0.16 -1.20 14.39
N THR A 588 0.68 -0.70 13.27
CA THR A 588 0.10 -0.80 11.93
C THR A 588 0.24 -2.19 11.29
N ASN A 589 1.28 -2.97 11.63
CA ASN A 589 1.61 -4.27 11.03
C ASN A 589 1.01 -5.50 11.73
N LEU A 590 0.50 -5.38 12.97
CA LEU A 590 -0.29 -6.44 13.63
C LEU A 590 -1.80 -6.31 13.38
N LEU A 591 -2.29 -5.08 13.22
CA LEU A 591 -3.72 -4.80 12.95
C LEU A 591 -4.11 -4.93 11.47
N LEU A 592 -3.11 -5.05 10.60
CA LEU A 592 -3.17 -5.31 9.16
C LEU A 592 -2.00 -6.24 8.86
N GLY A 593 -2.27 -7.50 8.51
CA GLY A 593 -1.22 -8.50 8.33
C GLY A 593 -0.09 -8.04 7.40
N GLY A 594 1.12 -7.89 7.96
CA GLY A 594 2.41 -8.11 7.31
C GLY A 594 2.75 -7.30 6.06
N VAL A 595 3.25 -6.06 6.22
CA VAL A 595 4.16 -5.44 5.24
C VAL A 595 5.40 -4.92 5.97
N GLN A 596 6.44 -5.77 6.01
CA GLN A 596 7.67 -5.63 6.78
C GLN A 596 8.77 -4.92 5.97
N GLY A 597 9.05 -3.65 6.26
CA GLY A 597 10.11 -2.85 5.59
C GLY A 597 11.55 -3.23 5.95
N TYR A 598 11.80 -3.92 7.06
CA TYR A 598 13.15 -4.13 7.59
C TYR A 598 13.88 -5.39 7.07
N LYS A 599 13.28 -6.16 6.16
CA LYS A 599 13.94 -7.30 5.51
C LYS A 599 14.44 -6.99 4.10
N LEU A 600 14.43 -5.74 3.64
CA LEU A 600 14.80 -5.41 2.27
C LEU A 600 16.29 -5.02 2.11
N THR A 601 16.99 -4.52 3.13
CA THR A 601 18.44 -4.21 3.05
C THR A 601 19.29 -5.17 3.90
N ALA A 602 20.62 -5.15 3.72
CA ALA A 602 21.58 -5.71 4.67
C ALA A 602 21.64 -4.87 5.96
N ASP A 603 22.22 -5.41 7.02
CA ASP A 603 22.26 -4.78 8.36
C ASP A 603 23.00 -3.43 8.39
N ASP A 604 23.80 -3.13 7.36
CA ASP A 604 24.51 -1.86 7.15
C ASP A 604 23.73 -0.85 6.27
N GLY A 605 22.48 -1.17 5.90
CA GLY A 605 21.63 -0.36 5.04
C GLY A 605 21.96 -0.46 3.55
N ARG A 606 22.90 -1.33 3.12
CA ARG A 606 23.20 -1.57 1.70
C ARG A 606 22.35 -2.69 1.12
N SER A 607 22.20 -2.72 -0.21
CA SER A 607 21.53 -3.82 -0.91
C SER A 607 22.20 -5.17 -0.61
N LYS A 608 21.41 -6.23 -0.40
CA LYS A 608 21.89 -7.53 0.10
C LYS A 608 22.91 -8.23 -0.81
N VAL A 609 22.90 -7.92 -2.11
CA VAL A 609 23.95 -8.27 -3.08
C VAL A 609 24.07 -7.12 -4.10
N THR A 610 25.29 -6.67 -4.36
CA THR A 610 25.55 -5.44 -5.15
C THR A 610 25.57 -5.63 -6.67
N ASN A 611 25.50 -6.87 -7.18
CA ASN A 611 25.50 -7.10 -8.63
C ASN A 611 24.80 -8.42 -8.99
N VAL A 612 23.54 -8.36 -9.41
CA VAL A 612 22.77 -9.52 -9.88
C VAL A 612 22.96 -9.68 -11.39
N SER A 613 23.37 -10.87 -11.84
CA SER A 613 23.61 -11.20 -13.26
C SER A 613 22.38 -11.74 -14.00
N ASN A 614 21.41 -12.30 -13.27
CA ASN A 614 20.12 -12.73 -13.81
C ASN A 614 18.99 -12.47 -12.80
N LEU A 615 18.01 -11.68 -13.23
CA LEU A 615 16.87 -11.23 -12.43
C LEU A 615 15.79 -12.33 -12.29
N ASP A 616 15.74 -13.28 -13.22
CA ASP A 616 14.76 -14.38 -13.21
C ASP A 616 15.12 -15.47 -12.19
N THR A 617 16.36 -15.50 -11.72
CA THR A 617 16.81 -16.46 -10.69
C THR A 617 16.69 -15.91 -9.26
N LEU A 618 16.17 -14.70 -9.10
CA LEU A 618 16.19 -13.95 -7.85
C LEU A 618 14.87 -14.12 -7.09
N PHE A 619 14.86 -15.03 -6.12
CA PHE A 619 13.66 -15.46 -5.39
C PHE A 619 13.61 -15.03 -3.92
N ASP A 620 14.69 -14.48 -3.38
CA ASP A 620 14.78 -14.10 -1.98
C ASP A 620 14.31 -12.65 -1.79
N SER A 621 13.57 -12.38 -0.72
CA SER A 621 13.10 -11.01 -0.43
C SER A 621 14.27 -10.09 -0.08
N GLY A 622 14.42 -8.98 -0.81
CA GLY A 622 15.55 -8.06 -0.65
C GLY A 622 15.58 -6.94 -1.70
N GLU A 623 16.41 -5.92 -1.45
CA GLU A 623 16.88 -4.91 -2.40
C GLU A 623 18.23 -5.34 -2.98
N TYR A 624 18.36 -5.23 -4.30
CA TYR A 624 19.49 -5.66 -5.10
C TYR A 624 19.82 -4.61 -6.16
N TYR A 625 20.99 -4.72 -6.77
CA TYR A 625 21.42 -3.84 -7.86
C TYR A 625 21.84 -4.67 -9.07
N THR A 626 21.47 -4.26 -10.28
CA THR A 626 21.86 -4.94 -11.53
C THR A 626 22.98 -4.19 -12.24
N GLY A 627 23.93 -4.93 -12.82
CA GLY A 627 24.93 -4.40 -13.74
C GLY A 627 24.44 -4.34 -15.19
N ALA A 628 25.19 -3.63 -16.05
CA ALA A 628 24.96 -3.65 -17.49
C ALA A 628 25.11 -5.09 -18.03
N GLY A 629 24.09 -5.59 -18.75
CA GLY A 629 24.05 -6.96 -19.29
C GLY A 629 23.35 -8.02 -18.42
N CYS A 630 22.65 -7.61 -17.35
CA CYS A 630 21.82 -8.52 -16.54
C CYS A 630 20.68 -9.14 -17.37
N VAL A 631 20.49 -10.46 -17.30
CA VAL A 631 19.41 -11.17 -18.00
C VAL A 631 18.09 -11.03 -17.23
N GLY A 632 16.97 -10.85 -17.92
CA GLY A 632 15.64 -10.75 -17.28
C GLY A 632 15.26 -9.33 -16.82
N VAL A 633 16.02 -8.30 -17.17
CA VAL A 633 15.66 -6.87 -16.98
C VAL A 633 14.59 -6.42 -17.99
N PRO A 634 13.76 -5.41 -17.65
CA PRO A 634 12.76 -4.87 -18.57
C PRO A 634 13.37 -4.17 -19.80
N GLU A 635 14.57 -3.61 -19.66
CA GLU A 635 15.32 -2.92 -20.72
C GLU A 635 16.81 -2.83 -20.32
N GLU A 636 17.71 -2.44 -21.24
CA GLU A 636 19.13 -2.27 -20.90
C GLU A 636 19.33 -1.10 -19.93
N GLY A 637 20.01 -1.34 -18.81
CA GLY A 637 20.33 -0.32 -17.82
C GLY A 637 20.68 -0.85 -16.44
N TYR A 638 20.98 0.09 -15.54
CA TYR A 638 21.20 -0.17 -14.12
C TYR A 638 19.89 0.02 -13.34
N PHE A 639 19.51 -0.98 -12.54
CA PHE A 639 18.27 -0.98 -11.78
C PHE A 639 18.52 -1.26 -10.30
N ARG A 640 17.73 -0.61 -9.44
CA ARG A 640 17.48 -1.08 -8.07
C ARG A 640 16.33 -2.06 -8.10
N VAL A 641 16.50 -3.26 -7.58
CA VAL A 641 15.52 -4.35 -7.64
C VAL A 641 15.05 -4.66 -6.23
N SER A 642 13.75 -4.63 -5.95
CA SER A 642 13.14 -5.13 -4.73
C SER A 642 12.37 -6.40 -5.04
N VAL A 643 12.64 -7.49 -4.30
CA VAL A 643 11.89 -8.74 -4.38
C VAL A 643 11.07 -8.92 -3.10
N GLN A 644 9.81 -9.32 -3.25
CA GLN A 644 8.90 -9.58 -2.15
C GLN A 644 8.25 -10.96 -2.32
N ASN A 645 8.46 -11.84 -1.35
CA ASN A 645 7.76 -13.12 -1.25
C ASN A 645 6.49 -12.95 -0.42
N ILE A 646 5.35 -13.40 -0.95
CA ILE A 646 4.07 -13.49 -0.25
C ILE A 646 3.75 -14.97 -0.01
N GLU A 647 3.01 -15.30 1.06
CA GLU A 647 2.53 -16.66 1.33
C GLU A 647 1.82 -17.26 0.09
N GLY A 648 2.05 -18.55 -0.20
CA GLY A 648 1.43 -19.24 -1.33
C GLY A 648 2.26 -19.33 -2.63
N ASN A 649 3.59 -19.19 -2.57
CA ASN A 649 4.52 -19.32 -3.71
C ASN A 649 4.40 -18.19 -4.77
N VAL A 650 3.72 -17.10 -4.41
CA VAL A 650 3.59 -15.88 -5.23
C VAL A 650 4.68 -14.89 -4.82
N ARG A 651 5.43 -14.38 -5.80
CA ARG A 651 6.52 -13.41 -5.58
C ARG A 651 6.30 -12.18 -6.44
N TYR A 652 6.80 -11.03 -6.00
CA TYR A 652 6.81 -9.79 -6.78
C TYR A 652 8.23 -9.27 -6.88
N GLN A 653 8.58 -8.75 -8.05
CA GLN A 653 9.81 -8.00 -8.26
C GLN A 653 9.44 -6.61 -8.74
N THR A 654 10.07 -5.61 -8.14
CA THR A 654 9.96 -4.20 -8.52
C THR A 654 11.34 -3.71 -8.89
N VAL A 655 11.53 -3.10 -10.04
CA VAL A 655 12.82 -2.55 -10.47
C VAL A 655 12.68 -1.07 -10.76
N THR A 656 13.58 -0.25 -10.24
CA THR A 656 13.63 1.18 -10.51
C THR A 656 14.89 1.49 -11.28
N LYS A 657 14.74 2.03 -12.49
CA LYS A 657 15.86 2.42 -13.32
C LYS A 657 16.58 3.60 -12.70
N VAL A 658 17.89 3.47 -12.51
CA VAL A 658 18.69 4.46 -11.77
C VAL A 658 18.78 5.79 -12.53
N SER A 659 18.79 5.75 -13.87
CA SER A 659 18.94 6.95 -14.70
C SER A 659 17.65 7.75 -14.90
N SER A 660 16.49 7.08 -14.99
CA SER A 660 15.20 7.72 -15.29
C SER A 660 14.22 7.73 -14.11
N SER A 661 14.54 7.03 -13.01
CA SER A 661 13.62 6.76 -11.89
C SER A 661 12.31 6.07 -12.30
N GLU A 662 12.29 5.43 -13.48
CA GLU A 662 11.14 4.66 -13.95
C GLU A 662 11.06 3.33 -13.19
N THR A 663 9.89 3.01 -12.66
CA THR A 663 9.67 1.79 -11.89
C THR A 663 8.89 0.77 -12.70
N PHE A 664 9.31 -0.49 -12.67
CA PHE A 664 8.65 -1.61 -13.31
C PHE A 664 8.36 -2.69 -12.26
N VAL A 665 7.28 -3.45 -12.43
CA VAL A 665 6.90 -4.54 -11.54
C VAL A 665 6.55 -5.80 -12.32
N ARG A 666 6.85 -6.98 -11.79
CA ARG A 666 6.38 -8.27 -12.30
C ARG A 666 6.11 -9.24 -11.16
N SER A 667 5.31 -10.27 -11.41
CA SER A 667 5.03 -11.31 -10.43
C SER A 667 5.46 -12.70 -10.89
N TYR A 668 5.69 -13.59 -9.95
CA TYR A 668 6.00 -15.00 -10.15
C TYR A 668 4.83 -15.84 -9.68
N ALA A 669 4.30 -16.69 -10.56
CA ALA A 669 3.23 -17.62 -10.25
C ALA A 669 3.34 -18.87 -11.14
N ALA A 670 2.98 -20.04 -10.61
CA ALA A 670 2.98 -21.32 -11.34
C ALA A 670 4.32 -21.67 -12.04
N GLY A 671 5.45 -21.31 -11.42
CA GLY A 671 6.78 -21.66 -11.94
C GLY A 671 7.37 -20.72 -13.00
N LEU A 672 6.66 -19.63 -13.35
CA LEU A 672 7.08 -18.69 -14.38
C LEU A 672 7.00 -17.23 -13.89
N TRP A 673 7.98 -16.41 -14.29
CA TRP A 673 7.92 -14.96 -14.16
C TRP A 673 7.00 -14.37 -15.23
N ARG A 674 6.09 -13.50 -14.81
CA ARG A 674 5.26 -12.70 -15.73
C ARG A 674 6.08 -11.55 -16.33
N LYS A 675 5.58 -10.96 -17.42
CA LYS A 675 6.24 -9.82 -18.08
C LYS A 675 6.26 -8.58 -17.17
N TRP A 676 7.26 -7.72 -17.35
CA TRP A 676 7.40 -6.45 -16.64
C TRP A 676 6.31 -5.45 -17.04
N LYS A 677 5.68 -4.82 -16.04
CA LYS A 677 4.73 -3.72 -16.18
C LYS A 677 5.36 -2.43 -15.65
N ARG A 678 5.40 -1.37 -16.47
CA ARG A 678 5.87 -0.04 -16.06
C ARG A 678 4.82 0.67 -15.21
N LEU A 679 5.24 1.36 -14.14
CA LEU A 679 4.40 2.15 -13.24
C LEU A 679 4.55 3.64 -13.57
N ASN A 680 3.44 4.33 -13.85
CA ASN A 680 3.45 5.69 -14.41
C ASN A 680 2.91 6.80 -13.46
N ASP A 681 2.43 6.49 -12.25
CA ASP A 681 1.94 7.49 -11.28
C ASP A 681 2.32 7.16 -9.80
N ARG A 682 2.29 8.16 -8.91
CA ARG A 682 2.60 7.99 -7.46
C ARG A 682 1.50 7.26 -6.69
N ASP A 683 0.25 7.34 -7.15
CA ASP A 683 -0.91 6.76 -6.46
C ASP A 683 -0.98 5.23 -6.65
N SER A 684 -0.54 4.71 -7.80
CA SER A 684 -0.33 3.28 -8.04
C SER A 684 0.83 2.72 -7.22
N LEU A 685 1.86 3.54 -6.94
CA LEU A 685 3.00 3.13 -6.12
C LEU A 685 2.58 2.90 -4.66
N ILE A 686 1.78 3.82 -4.08
CA ILE A 686 1.26 3.70 -2.71
C ILE A 686 0.24 2.56 -2.62
N SER A 687 -0.67 2.42 -3.59
CA SER A 687 -1.62 1.30 -3.66
C SER A 687 -0.90 -0.06 -3.70
N THR A 688 0.13 -0.18 -4.55
CA THR A 688 0.90 -1.43 -4.74
C THR A 688 1.78 -1.75 -3.53
N LEU A 689 2.40 -0.74 -2.90
CA LEU A 689 3.20 -0.94 -1.67
C LEU A 689 2.36 -1.32 -0.45
N MET A 690 1.08 -0.93 -0.41
CA MET A 690 0.17 -1.18 0.71
C MET A 690 -0.63 -2.48 0.58
N GLY A 691 -0.39 -3.30 -0.45
CA GLY A 691 -1.18 -4.50 -0.71
C GLY A 691 -2.64 -4.22 -1.10
N ASN A 692 -3.00 -2.95 -1.30
CA ASN A 692 -4.29 -2.55 -1.82
C ASN A 692 -4.29 -2.79 -3.33
N SER A 693 -5.22 -3.63 -3.79
CA SER A 693 -5.39 -3.87 -5.21
C SER A 693 -5.66 -2.54 -5.92
N ILE A 694 -4.78 -2.20 -6.87
CA ILE A 694 -4.92 -1.07 -7.78
C ILE A 694 -6.37 -1.07 -8.28
N THR A 695 -7.12 -0.01 -7.97
CA THR A 695 -8.42 0.21 -8.58
C THR A 695 -8.17 0.55 -10.03
N ASP A 696 -8.11 -0.47 -10.89
CA ASP A 696 -8.22 -0.29 -12.34
C ASP A 696 -9.60 0.32 -12.63
N GLN A 697 -9.62 1.64 -12.74
CA GLN A 697 -10.75 2.43 -13.19
C GLN A 697 -10.97 2.12 -14.67
N SER A 698 -12.18 1.68 -15.05
CA SER A 698 -12.53 1.60 -16.46
C SER A 698 -13.45 2.75 -16.83
N ASN A 699 -13.12 3.43 -17.92
CA ASN A 699 -13.90 4.53 -18.44
C ASN A 699 -14.83 3.98 -19.52
N ALA A 700 -16.13 4.02 -19.27
CA ALA A 700 -17.17 3.88 -20.29
C ALA A 700 -17.37 5.24 -20.98
N ASN A 701 -17.21 5.28 -22.30
CA ASN A 701 -17.37 6.49 -23.11
C ASN A 701 -17.96 6.14 -24.48
N PHE A 702 -18.21 7.15 -25.31
CA PHE A 702 -18.81 6.96 -26.64
C PHE A 702 -17.79 6.70 -27.76
N ILE A 703 -16.53 6.42 -27.43
CA ILE A 703 -15.51 6.10 -28.44
C ILE A 703 -15.95 4.82 -29.19
N GLY A 704 -15.95 4.90 -30.52
CA GLY A 704 -16.34 3.77 -31.37
C GLY A 704 -17.83 3.49 -31.48
N LYS A 705 -18.69 4.36 -30.93
CA LYS A 705 -20.13 4.22 -31.09
C LYS A 705 -20.55 4.50 -32.52
N VAL A 706 -21.39 3.60 -33.04
CA VAL A 706 -22.10 3.72 -34.32
C VAL A 706 -23.60 3.78 -34.00
N ALA A 707 -24.31 4.77 -34.51
CA ALA A 707 -25.73 5.00 -34.27
C ALA A 707 -26.56 3.75 -34.62
N GLY A 708 -27.53 3.40 -33.77
CA GLY A 708 -28.36 2.19 -33.93
C GLY A 708 -27.67 0.85 -33.66
N SER A 709 -26.34 0.79 -33.55
CA SER A 709 -25.61 -0.44 -33.22
C SER A 709 -25.43 -0.61 -31.70
N THR A 710 -25.75 -1.80 -31.19
CA THR A 710 -25.44 -2.23 -29.81
C THR A 710 -24.18 -3.12 -29.73
N THR A 711 -23.65 -3.57 -30.87
CA THR A 711 -22.50 -4.49 -30.95
C THR A 711 -21.15 -3.76 -30.91
N ALA A 712 -21.02 -2.63 -31.62
CA ALA A 712 -19.76 -1.87 -31.67
C ALA A 712 -19.41 -1.22 -30.32
N ASN A 713 -20.35 -0.43 -29.79
CA ASN A 713 -20.33 0.14 -28.45
C ASN A 713 -21.79 0.13 -27.94
N PRO A 714 -22.07 -0.41 -26.74
CA PRO A 714 -23.43 -0.64 -26.27
C PRO A 714 -24.08 0.58 -25.57
N HIS A 715 -23.36 1.69 -25.39
CA HIS A 715 -23.88 2.90 -24.73
C HIS A 715 -24.74 3.73 -25.69
N ILE A 716 -25.71 4.50 -25.19
CA ILE A 716 -26.66 5.24 -26.03
C ILE A 716 -26.73 6.71 -25.60
N GLY A 717 -26.42 7.62 -26.52
CA GLY A 717 -26.63 9.06 -26.40
C GLY A 717 -27.91 9.47 -27.10
N GLY A 718 -28.75 10.28 -26.44
CA GLY A 718 -30.03 10.71 -27.00
C GLY A 718 -30.33 12.17 -26.72
N ARG A 719 -31.09 12.80 -27.61
CA ARG A 719 -31.40 14.23 -27.57
C ARG A 719 -32.90 14.45 -27.66
N ARG A 720 -33.39 15.46 -26.93
CA ARG A 720 -34.82 15.79 -26.85
C ARG A 720 -35.02 17.26 -26.46
N THR A 721 -36.15 17.82 -26.86
CA THR A 721 -36.71 19.04 -26.29
C THR A 721 -38.12 18.73 -25.76
N SER A 722 -38.45 19.17 -24.54
CA SER A 722 -39.79 18.96 -23.98
C SER A 722 -40.10 19.92 -22.84
N VAL A 723 -41.37 19.98 -22.44
CA VAL A 723 -41.78 20.55 -21.16
C VAL A 723 -41.37 19.57 -20.06
N GLY A 724 -40.49 20.00 -19.17
CA GLY A 724 -39.87 19.16 -18.13
C GLY A 724 -38.81 18.19 -18.64
N LEU A 725 -38.14 17.53 -17.69
CA LEU A 725 -37.08 16.54 -17.96
C LEU A 725 -37.68 15.23 -18.47
N GLY A 726 -37.13 14.68 -19.54
CA GLY A 726 -37.61 13.44 -20.14
C GLY A 726 -37.21 12.21 -19.33
N ASP A 727 -38.08 11.19 -19.31
CA ASP A 727 -37.75 9.86 -18.78
C ASP A 727 -36.73 9.18 -19.72
N PRO A 728 -35.56 8.76 -19.22
CA PRO A 728 -34.52 8.16 -20.05
C PRO A 728 -34.87 6.75 -20.54
N THR A 729 -35.83 6.05 -19.91
CA THR A 729 -36.26 4.69 -20.27
C THR A 729 -37.24 4.67 -21.45
N ASN A 730 -37.91 5.79 -21.74
CA ASN A 730 -38.85 5.90 -22.85
C ASN A 730 -38.13 6.21 -24.18
N ASN A 731 -37.41 5.22 -24.71
CA ASN A 731 -36.53 5.38 -25.89
C ASN A 731 -37.24 5.90 -27.15
N GLY A 732 -38.55 5.70 -27.32
CA GLY A 732 -39.29 6.17 -28.50
C GLY A 732 -39.43 7.70 -28.62
N LEU A 733 -39.14 8.44 -27.54
CA LEU A 733 -39.22 9.91 -27.51
C LEU A 733 -37.86 10.61 -27.60
N TRP A 734 -36.77 9.84 -27.57
CA TRP A 734 -35.41 10.35 -27.68
C TRP A 734 -34.87 10.11 -29.08
N VAL A 735 -34.30 11.13 -29.69
CA VAL A 735 -33.60 10.98 -30.97
C VAL A 735 -32.15 10.60 -30.68
N GLU A 736 -31.66 9.48 -31.20
CA GLU A 736 -30.25 9.09 -31.01
C GLU A 736 -29.30 10.11 -31.68
N HIS A 737 -28.08 10.21 -31.15
CA HIS A 737 -26.98 10.89 -31.85
C HIS A 737 -26.65 10.17 -33.17
N SER A 738 -26.27 10.94 -34.19
CA SER A 738 -25.94 10.42 -35.51
C SER A 738 -24.47 10.01 -35.62
N ASP A 739 -24.09 9.38 -36.72
CA ASP A 739 -22.68 9.09 -37.02
C ASP A 739 -21.95 10.27 -37.70
N SER A 740 -22.71 11.25 -38.19
CA SER A 740 -22.18 12.40 -38.92
C SER A 740 -22.95 13.68 -38.61
N GLY A 741 -22.33 14.83 -38.93
CA GLY A 741 -22.89 16.16 -38.71
C GLY A 741 -22.63 16.71 -37.31
N SER A 742 -23.39 17.74 -36.94
CA SER A 742 -23.12 18.47 -35.69
C SER A 742 -23.61 17.73 -34.44
N ASN A 743 -24.48 16.73 -34.56
CA ASN A 743 -24.95 15.91 -33.43
C ASN A 743 -24.27 14.54 -33.38
N ALA A 744 -23.05 14.43 -33.92
CA ALA A 744 -22.39 13.13 -34.09
C ALA A 744 -21.80 12.60 -32.78
N TYR A 745 -21.74 11.27 -32.61
CA TYR A 745 -21.02 10.64 -31.49
C TYR A 745 -19.53 11.03 -31.43
N SER A 746 -18.91 11.33 -32.57
CA SER A 746 -17.53 11.82 -32.66
C SER A 746 -17.31 13.21 -32.05
N ARG A 747 -18.37 13.91 -31.64
CA ARG A 747 -18.29 15.23 -30.98
C ARG A 747 -18.48 15.16 -29.46
N ILE A 748 -18.70 13.96 -28.92
CA ILE A 748 -18.91 13.73 -27.48
C ILE A 748 -17.97 12.66 -26.92
N HIS A 749 -16.97 12.24 -27.70
CA HIS A 749 -16.09 11.13 -27.38
C HIS A 749 -14.68 11.52 -26.91
N GLN A 750 -14.34 12.81 -26.98
CA GLN A 750 -13.06 13.36 -26.51
C GLN A 750 -13.27 14.83 -26.10
N ALA A 751 -12.56 15.29 -25.06
CA ALA A 751 -12.54 16.70 -24.70
C ALA A 751 -11.56 17.47 -25.61
N ASP A 752 -12.05 17.94 -26.76
CA ASP A 752 -11.27 18.65 -27.77
C ASP A 752 -11.85 20.04 -28.10
N GLY A 753 -12.94 20.44 -27.43
CA GLY A 753 -13.66 21.68 -27.68
C GLY A 753 -14.60 21.61 -28.89
N ALA A 754 -14.71 20.47 -29.57
CA ALA A 754 -15.57 20.27 -30.72
C ALA A 754 -17.00 19.90 -30.29
N LEU A 755 -17.74 20.90 -29.82
CA LEU A 755 -19.09 20.72 -29.28
C LEU A 755 -20.04 19.96 -30.21
N SER A 756 -20.81 19.04 -29.63
CA SER A 756 -22.07 18.59 -30.21
C SER A 756 -22.99 19.82 -30.36
N SER A 757 -23.65 19.95 -31.52
CA SER A 757 -24.48 21.12 -31.81
C SER A 757 -25.56 21.27 -30.76
N THR A 758 -25.56 22.45 -30.15
CA THR A 758 -26.70 23.22 -29.63
C THR A 758 -28.04 22.53 -29.84
N ILE A 759 -28.41 21.64 -28.93
CA ILE A 759 -29.82 21.25 -28.82
C ILE A 759 -30.51 22.53 -28.38
N THR A 760 -31.36 23.07 -29.25
CA THR A 760 -31.99 24.37 -29.03
C THR A 760 -33.50 24.27 -29.12
N THR A 761 -34.18 25.02 -28.26
CA THR A 761 -35.61 25.27 -28.40
C THR A 761 -35.93 26.70 -28.01
N LEU A 762 -36.77 27.34 -28.83
CA LEU A 762 -37.33 28.67 -28.59
C LEU A 762 -38.80 28.58 -28.13
N LEU A 763 -39.35 27.37 -28.01
CA LEU A 763 -40.75 27.21 -27.61
C LEU A 763 -40.88 27.43 -26.10
N SER A 764 -41.72 28.40 -25.71
CA SER A 764 -41.93 28.77 -24.31
C SER A 764 -42.30 27.55 -23.44
N GLY A 765 -41.64 27.41 -22.30
CA GLY A 765 -41.81 26.30 -21.35
C GLY A 765 -41.08 25.00 -21.72
N THR A 766 -40.39 24.94 -22.87
CA THR A 766 -39.59 23.76 -23.25
C THR A 766 -38.11 23.96 -22.99
N GLN A 767 -37.41 22.86 -22.65
CA GLN A 767 -36.00 22.85 -22.33
C GLN A 767 -35.22 21.89 -23.24
N ALA A 768 -33.99 22.28 -23.58
CA ALA A 768 -33.04 21.45 -24.29
C ALA A 768 -32.35 20.46 -23.35
N GLN A 769 -32.26 19.20 -23.78
CA GLN A 769 -31.71 18.13 -22.93
C GLN A 769 -31.06 17.01 -23.75
N GLU A 770 -29.99 16.44 -23.19
CA GLU A 770 -29.17 15.38 -23.76
C GLU A 770 -28.96 14.28 -22.71
N LYS A 771 -29.39 13.04 -23.04
CA LYS A 771 -29.24 11.87 -22.18
C LYS A 771 -28.04 11.04 -22.58
N PHE A 772 -27.40 10.45 -21.58
CA PHE A 772 -26.30 9.51 -21.76
C PHE A 772 -26.61 8.24 -20.96
N SER A 773 -26.80 7.14 -21.67
CA SER A 773 -27.16 5.83 -21.10
C SER A 773 -25.99 4.86 -21.27
N PHE A 774 -25.45 4.34 -20.18
CA PHE A 774 -24.32 3.39 -20.23
C PHE A 774 -24.79 1.98 -19.86
N ASN A 775 -24.67 1.03 -20.80
CA ASN A 775 -24.89 -0.39 -20.53
C ASN A 775 -23.74 -0.99 -19.70
N LEU A 776 -23.97 -1.18 -18.41
CA LEU A 776 -22.94 -1.69 -17.49
C LEU A 776 -22.67 -3.18 -17.63
N ILE A 777 -23.69 -3.98 -17.99
CA ILE A 777 -23.51 -5.43 -18.20
C ILE A 777 -22.49 -5.64 -19.31
N GLU A 778 -22.71 -4.99 -20.44
CA GLU A 778 -21.86 -5.11 -21.60
C GLU A 778 -20.48 -4.45 -21.39
N HIS A 779 -20.43 -3.32 -20.67
CA HIS A 779 -19.16 -2.66 -20.31
C HIS A 779 -18.29 -3.55 -19.43
N VAL A 780 -18.85 -4.05 -18.34
CA VAL A 780 -18.13 -4.91 -17.38
C VAL A 780 -17.74 -6.22 -18.04
N GLN A 781 -18.60 -6.81 -18.88
CA GLN A 781 -18.26 -8.03 -19.61
C GLN A 781 -17.12 -7.84 -20.61
N ARG A 782 -17.11 -6.75 -21.38
CA ARG A 782 -16.02 -6.45 -22.33
C ARG A 782 -14.72 -6.11 -21.62
N THR A 783 -14.78 -5.40 -20.49
CA THR A 783 -13.61 -4.89 -19.77
C THR A 783 -13.01 -5.92 -18.83
N TYR A 784 -13.85 -6.62 -18.08
CA TYR A 784 -13.44 -7.47 -16.95
C TYR A 784 -13.79 -8.95 -17.15
N GLY A 785 -14.71 -9.28 -18.06
CA GLY A 785 -15.11 -10.65 -18.34
C GLY A 785 -16.50 -11.04 -17.86
N THR A 786 -16.86 -12.31 -18.06
CA THR A 786 -18.25 -12.79 -17.92
C THR A 786 -18.81 -12.60 -16.50
N ILE A 787 -19.87 -11.80 -16.37
CA ILE A 787 -20.61 -11.62 -15.11
C ILE A 787 -21.35 -12.92 -14.74
N PRO A 788 -21.28 -13.40 -13.48
CA PRO A 788 -22.04 -14.55 -13.01
C PRO A 788 -23.56 -14.34 -13.15
N GLY A 789 -24.26 -15.37 -13.64
CA GLY A 789 -25.71 -15.33 -13.84
C GLY A 789 -26.11 -15.58 -15.30
N ALA A 790 -27.20 -16.33 -15.50
CA ALA A 790 -27.66 -16.72 -16.83
C ALA A 790 -28.61 -15.67 -17.44
N THR A 791 -29.40 -14.99 -16.59
CA THR A 791 -30.38 -13.99 -17.03
C THR A 791 -29.86 -12.56 -16.85
N THR A 792 -30.46 -11.60 -17.56
CA THR A 792 -30.19 -10.17 -17.36
C THR A 792 -30.42 -9.75 -15.91
N ALA A 793 -31.48 -10.27 -15.29
CA ALA A 793 -31.81 -9.97 -13.89
C ALA A 793 -30.71 -10.43 -12.92
N ASP A 794 -30.15 -11.63 -13.13
CA ASP A 794 -29.04 -12.14 -12.31
C ASP A 794 -27.81 -11.25 -12.42
N LYS A 795 -27.48 -10.83 -13.64
CA LYS A 795 -26.33 -9.95 -13.92
C LYS A 795 -26.52 -8.56 -13.32
N VAL A 796 -27.72 -8.00 -13.40
CA VAL A 796 -28.05 -6.71 -12.75
C VAL A 796 -27.92 -6.82 -11.23
N ALA A 797 -28.45 -7.88 -10.62
CA ALA A 797 -28.32 -8.12 -9.19
C ALA A 797 -26.84 -8.21 -8.79
N TRP A 798 -26.03 -8.89 -9.60
CA TRP A 798 -24.59 -8.94 -9.41
C TRP A 798 -23.94 -7.55 -9.50
N LEU A 799 -24.24 -6.76 -10.52
CA LEU A 799 -23.65 -5.41 -10.68
C LEU A 799 -23.99 -4.48 -9.50
N ARG A 800 -25.23 -4.51 -9.00
CA ARG A 800 -25.68 -3.68 -7.87
C ARG A 800 -24.97 -4.00 -6.56
N VAL A 801 -24.44 -5.20 -6.42
CA VAL A 801 -23.67 -5.61 -5.24
C VAL A 801 -22.18 -5.29 -5.42
N ASN A 802 -21.65 -5.44 -6.63
CA ASN A 802 -20.21 -5.54 -6.86
C ASN A 802 -19.57 -4.29 -7.49
N ILE A 803 -20.37 -3.33 -7.96
CA ILE A 803 -19.89 -1.98 -8.27
C ILE A 803 -19.90 -1.17 -6.98
N SER A 804 -18.73 -0.67 -6.58
CA SER A 804 -18.55 0.13 -5.37
C SER A 804 -18.86 1.61 -5.60
N ARG A 805 -18.60 2.12 -6.81
CA ARG A 805 -18.82 3.51 -7.16
C ARG A 805 -18.97 3.72 -8.67
N LEU A 806 -19.83 4.66 -9.03
CA LEU A 806 -19.98 5.20 -10.38
C LEU A 806 -19.63 6.69 -10.34
N THR A 807 -18.79 7.16 -11.25
CA THR A 807 -18.47 8.59 -11.37
C THR A 807 -18.76 9.06 -12.77
N PHE A 808 -19.75 9.94 -12.91
CA PHE A 808 -20.12 10.54 -14.19
C PHE A 808 -19.40 11.88 -14.33
N ASN A 809 -18.70 12.07 -15.44
CA ASN A 809 -18.10 13.34 -15.79
C ASN A 809 -18.71 13.83 -17.11
N TRP A 810 -19.14 15.08 -17.13
CA TRP A 810 -19.69 15.74 -18.31
C TRP A 810 -19.02 17.09 -18.49
N TRP A 811 -18.57 17.37 -19.71
CA TRP A 811 -18.02 18.64 -20.13
C TRP A 811 -19.01 19.29 -21.09
N GLY A 812 -19.53 20.45 -20.70
CA GLY A 812 -20.41 21.18 -21.59
C GLY A 812 -20.75 22.58 -21.10
N SER A 813 -21.65 23.23 -21.82
CA SER A 813 -22.15 24.57 -21.52
C SER A 813 -23.62 24.68 -21.92
N GLY A 814 -24.33 25.64 -21.35
CA GLY A 814 -25.74 25.86 -21.64
C GLY A 814 -26.10 27.32 -21.60
N SER A 815 -27.20 27.68 -22.27
CA SER A 815 -27.75 29.03 -22.29
C SER A 815 -29.27 28.96 -22.20
N SER A 816 -29.87 29.87 -21.46
CA SER A 816 -31.30 29.90 -21.15
C SER A 816 -31.71 31.31 -20.74
N PRO A 817 -33.01 31.60 -20.52
CA PRO A 817 -33.45 32.90 -19.98
C PRO A 817 -32.79 33.28 -18.65
N ALA A 818 -32.36 32.29 -17.84
CA ALA A 818 -31.64 32.51 -16.59
C ALA A 818 -30.13 32.75 -16.76
N GLY A 819 -29.65 32.94 -18.00
CA GLY A 819 -28.24 33.09 -18.35
C GLY A 819 -27.59 31.78 -18.80
N ASN A 820 -26.26 31.68 -18.67
CA ASN A 820 -25.47 30.56 -19.19
C ASN A 820 -25.50 29.30 -18.28
N LYS A 821 -26.70 28.95 -17.81
CA LYS A 821 -26.87 27.87 -16.84
C LYS A 821 -27.01 26.51 -17.53
N ALA A 822 -26.12 25.59 -17.16
CA ALA A 822 -26.19 24.19 -17.52
C ALA A 822 -26.26 23.32 -16.26
N SER A 823 -27.12 22.31 -16.31
CA SER A 823 -27.35 21.37 -15.22
C SER A 823 -27.07 19.94 -15.68
N PHE A 824 -26.55 19.12 -14.78
CA PHE A 824 -26.28 17.71 -14.99
C PHE A 824 -26.88 16.89 -13.85
N ALA A 825 -27.61 15.81 -14.16
CA ALA A 825 -28.35 15.02 -13.19
C ALA A 825 -28.26 13.51 -13.48
N LEU A 826 -28.50 12.69 -12.46
CA LEU A 826 -28.52 11.22 -12.56
C LEU A 826 -29.92 10.66 -12.35
N TRP A 827 -30.28 9.67 -13.15
CA TRP A 827 -31.57 8.98 -13.01
C TRP A 827 -31.58 8.07 -11.78
N ASP A 828 -32.72 8.01 -11.12
CA ASP A 828 -33.02 7.08 -10.05
C ASP A 828 -34.03 6.04 -10.56
N VAL A 829 -33.85 4.77 -10.19
CA VAL A 829 -34.80 3.69 -10.51
C VAL A 829 -36.21 3.94 -9.96
N ALA A 830 -36.37 4.85 -8.99
CA ALA A 830 -37.67 5.33 -8.52
C ALA A 830 -38.40 6.26 -9.51
N GLY A 831 -37.81 6.58 -10.68
CA GLY A 831 -38.45 7.38 -11.72
C GLY A 831 -38.19 8.88 -11.62
N VAL A 832 -37.11 9.29 -10.96
CA VAL A 832 -36.82 10.71 -10.64
C VAL A 832 -35.38 11.07 -11.01
N TRP A 833 -35.17 12.27 -11.54
CA TRP A 833 -33.82 12.85 -11.71
C TRP A 833 -33.31 13.40 -10.37
N ASN A 834 -32.20 12.86 -9.88
CA ASN A 834 -31.59 13.20 -8.58
C ASN A 834 -30.11 13.62 -8.76
N ALA A 835 -29.48 14.08 -7.66
CA ALA A 835 -28.06 14.45 -7.62
C ALA A 835 -27.66 15.50 -8.68
N THR A 836 -28.42 16.59 -8.77
CA THR A 836 -28.18 17.64 -9.77
C THR A 836 -27.03 18.55 -9.38
N VAL A 837 -26.12 18.81 -10.31
CA VAL A 837 -25.07 19.84 -10.23
C VAL A 837 -25.23 20.82 -11.40
N SER A 838 -24.78 22.06 -11.23
CA SER A 838 -24.90 23.06 -12.30
C SER A 838 -23.77 24.09 -12.27
N HIS A 839 -23.57 24.80 -13.38
CA HIS A 839 -22.72 25.98 -13.47
C HIS A 839 -23.39 27.07 -14.31
N ALA A 840 -22.92 28.31 -14.19
CA ALA A 840 -23.41 29.47 -14.94
C ALA A 840 -22.36 30.08 -15.90
N ASN A 841 -21.27 29.36 -16.19
CA ASN A 841 -20.23 29.81 -17.11
C ASN A 841 -20.65 29.66 -18.58
N ALA A 842 -20.29 30.65 -19.40
CA ALA A 842 -20.51 30.64 -20.85
C ALA A 842 -19.62 29.63 -21.61
N SER A 843 -18.46 29.32 -21.07
CA SER A 843 -17.51 28.34 -21.63
C SER A 843 -17.80 26.94 -21.10
N VAL A 844 -17.34 25.90 -21.82
CA VAL A 844 -17.39 24.50 -21.39
C VAL A 844 -16.81 24.35 -19.99
N GLN A 845 -17.53 23.69 -19.08
CA GLN A 845 -17.05 23.33 -17.75
C GLN A 845 -17.28 21.85 -17.49
N ARG A 846 -16.45 21.28 -16.60
CA ARG A 846 -16.63 19.92 -16.12
C ARG A 846 -17.59 19.89 -14.93
N LEU A 847 -18.71 19.20 -15.08
CA LEU A 847 -19.56 18.76 -13.98
C LEU A 847 -19.29 17.28 -13.68
N SER A 848 -19.20 16.94 -12.40
CA SER A 848 -18.91 15.57 -11.96
C SER A 848 -19.88 15.16 -10.87
N ILE A 849 -20.45 13.96 -10.99
CA ILE A 849 -21.35 13.37 -9.99
C ILE A 849 -20.85 11.97 -9.69
N ALA A 850 -20.43 11.73 -8.44
CA ALA A 850 -20.08 10.40 -7.95
C ALA A 850 -21.25 9.82 -7.13
N SER A 851 -21.54 8.53 -7.31
CA SER A 851 -22.56 7.81 -6.54
C SER A 851 -22.03 6.44 -6.10
N THR A 852 -22.14 6.19 -4.79
CA THR A 852 -21.90 4.87 -4.17
C THR A 852 -23.20 4.07 -4.02
N GLN A 853 -24.36 4.68 -4.32
CA GLN A 853 -25.68 4.03 -4.23
C GLN A 853 -26.02 3.32 -5.56
N THR A 854 -25.19 2.37 -5.97
CA THR A 854 -25.29 1.70 -7.28
C THR A 854 -26.62 0.97 -7.48
N SER A 855 -27.20 0.42 -6.41
CA SER A 855 -28.53 -0.21 -6.42
C SER A 855 -29.67 0.72 -6.84
N LEU A 856 -29.56 2.03 -6.60
CA LEU A 856 -30.55 3.04 -6.99
C LEU A 856 -30.34 3.60 -8.41
N ARG A 857 -29.19 3.32 -9.02
CA ARG A 857 -28.80 3.93 -10.31
C ARG A 857 -28.90 2.97 -11.49
N ILE A 858 -28.69 1.68 -11.24
CA ILE A 858 -28.69 0.64 -12.28
C ILE A 858 -30.12 0.17 -12.49
N ASP A 859 -30.69 0.41 -13.67
CA ASP A 859 -32.04 -0.01 -14.03
C ASP A 859 -32.17 -1.54 -14.17
N SER A 860 -33.38 -2.04 -14.48
CA SER A 860 -33.65 -3.48 -14.64
C SER A 860 -32.96 -4.11 -15.86
N ASN A 861 -32.47 -3.30 -16.80
CA ASN A 861 -31.78 -3.74 -18.01
C ASN A 861 -30.25 -3.58 -17.89
N GLY A 862 -29.74 -3.12 -16.75
CA GLY A 862 -28.32 -2.91 -16.51
C GLY A 862 -27.77 -1.60 -17.05
N PHE A 863 -28.63 -0.63 -17.36
CA PHE A 863 -28.23 0.71 -17.76
C PHE A 863 -28.18 1.66 -16.58
N VAL A 864 -27.30 2.65 -16.70
CA VAL A 864 -27.31 3.85 -15.87
C VAL A 864 -27.47 5.06 -16.75
N HIS A 865 -28.20 6.08 -16.28
CA HIS A 865 -28.56 7.24 -17.08
C HIS A 865 -28.14 8.54 -16.42
N ALA A 866 -27.55 9.42 -17.22
CA ALA A 866 -27.27 10.80 -16.87
C ALA A 866 -27.93 11.75 -17.88
N LEU A 867 -28.18 12.98 -17.46
CA LEU A 867 -28.86 13.99 -18.26
C LEU A 867 -28.20 15.35 -18.11
N ALA A 868 -27.80 15.95 -19.23
CA ALA A 868 -27.43 17.35 -19.32
C ALA A 868 -28.61 18.17 -19.83
N TYR A 869 -28.92 19.30 -19.22
CA TYR A 869 -30.03 20.17 -19.64
C TYR A 869 -29.81 21.63 -19.25
N ALA A 870 -30.51 22.52 -19.96
CA ALA A 870 -30.61 23.94 -19.63
C ALA A 870 -32.02 24.29 -19.17
N ASP A 871 -32.18 25.43 -18.48
CA ASP A 871 -33.49 25.87 -18.01
C ASP A 871 -34.45 26.15 -19.21
N PRO A 872 -35.79 26.08 -19.00
CA PRO A 872 -36.76 26.24 -20.08
C PRO A 872 -36.68 27.60 -20.78
N SER A 873 -36.97 27.61 -22.08
CA SER A 873 -37.14 28.84 -22.87
C SER A 873 -38.36 29.63 -22.39
N ASP A 874 -38.29 30.96 -22.46
CA ASP A 874 -39.40 31.87 -22.19
C ASP A 874 -40.22 32.21 -23.46
N GLY A 875 -39.81 31.71 -24.64
CA GLY A 875 -40.40 32.07 -25.93
C GLY A 875 -39.61 33.14 -26.70
N THR A 876 -38.62 33.77 -26.06
CA THR A 876 -37.77 34.83 -26.63
C THR A 876 -36.29 34.45 -26.60
N THR A 877 -35.84 33.89 -25.48
CA THR A 877 -34.48 33.37 -25.29
C THR A 877 -34.50 31.86 -25.42
N ALA A 878 -33.65 31.32 -26.29
CA ALA A 878 -33.59 29.87 -26.52
C ALA A 878 -32.97 29.14 -25.31
N SER A 879 -33.52 27.96 -25.00
CA SER A 879 -32.85 26.97 -24.15
C SER A 879 -31.87 26.19 -25.02
N VAL A 880 -30.61 26.13 -24.60
CA VAL A 880 -29.48 25.57 -25.35
C VAL A 880 -28.63 24.72 -24.42
N ILE A 881 -28.31 23.49 -24.82
CA ILE A 881 -27.29 22.67 -24.18
C ILE A 881 -26.26 22.20 -25.22
N ASN A 882 -24.98 22.27 -24.86
CA ASN A 882 -23.84 21.85 -25.68
C ASN A 882 -22.97 20.87 -24.87
N THR A 883 -22.60 19.75 -25.46
CA THR A 883 -21.72 18.74 -24.85
C THR A 883 -20.43 18.62 -25.65
N ASP A 884 -19.30 18.60 -24.97
CA ASP A 884 -17.97 18.36 -25.53
C ASP A 884 -17.52 16.92 -25.28
N TYR A 885 -17.68 16.46 -24.04
CA TYR A 885 -17.25 15.11 -23.67
C TYR A 885 -18.11 14.59 -22.53
N VAL A 886 -18.31 13.27 -22.51
CA VAL A 886 -18.97 12.58 -21.41
C VAL A 886 -18.35 11.21 -21.20
N GLU A 887 -18.14 10.86 -19.93
CA GLU A 887 -17.66 9.55 -19.55
C GLU A 887 -18.29 9.09 -18.24
N LEU A 888 -18.25 7.78 -18.04
CA LEU A 888 -18.57 7.13 -16.79
C LEU A 888 -17.37 6.29 -16.34
N ILE A 889 -16.88 6.57 -15.15
CA ILE A 889 -15.88 5.75 -14.48
C ILE A 889 -16.60 4.72 -13.61
N VAL A 890 -16.31 3.44 -13.84
CA VAL A 890 -16.89 2.31 -13.11
C VAL A 890 -15.85 1.68 -12.18
N ASP A 891 -16.11 1.75 -10.87
CA ASP A 891 -15.28 1.09 -9.86
C ASP A 891 -15.92 -0.24 -9.44
N LEU A 892 -15.27 -1.35 -9.76
CA LEU A 892 -15.64 -2.69 -9.30
C LEU A 892 -14.84 -3.07 -8.04
N ASP A 893 -15.44 -3.87 -7.15
CA ASP A 893 -14.71 -4.44 -6.01
C ASP A 893 -13.50 -5.29 -6.49
N THR A 894 -12.33 -4.96 -5.94
CA THR A 894 -11.04 -5.53 -6.34
C THR A 894 -10.89 -7.04 -6.10
N SER A 895 -11.64 -7.61 -5.15
CA SER A 895 -11.62 -9.04 -4.85
C SER A 895 -12.30 -9.89 -5.93
N LEU A 896 -13.17 -9.29 -6.74
CA LEU A 896 -13.99 -9.97 -7.74
C LEU A 896 -13.47 -9.80 -9.17
N LYS A 897 -12.67 -8.75 -9.43
CA LYS A 897 -11.98 -8.54 -10.72
C LYS A 897 -11.08 -9.72 -11.12
N LYS A 898 -10.50 -10.42 -10.14
CA LYS A 898 -9.61 -11.59 -10.37
C LYS A 898 -10.34 -12.88 -10.74
N ASN A 899 -11.66 -12.92 -10.55
CA ASN A 899 -12.48 -14.13 -10.73
C ASN A 899 -13.36 -14.08 -12.00
N LEU A 900 -13.21 -13.04 -12.84
CA LEU A 900 -13.93 -12.88 -14.09
C LEU A 900 -13.01 -13.23 -15.27
N ALA A 901 -13.46 -14.12 -16.16
CA ALA A 901 -12.68 -14.58 -17.32
C ALA A 901 -12.91 -13.67 -18.53
N PRO A 902 -11.86 -13.22 -19.27
CA PRO A 902 -12.01 -12.42 -20.48
C PRO A 902 -12.94 -13.09 -21.49
N THR A 903 -13.97 -12.39 -21.95
CA THR A 903 -14.91 -12.92 -22.93
C THR A 903 -14.29 -12.88 -24.33
N TRP A 904 -14.28 -14.01 -25.02
CA TRP A 904 -13.82 -14.09 -26.41
C TRP A 904 -14.94 -13.70 -27.38
N ILE A 905 -14.65 -12.78 -28.29
CA ILE A 905 -15.57 -12.27 -29.31
C ILE A 905 -15.26 -12.96 -30.64
N ASP A 906 -16.28 -13.46 -31.34
CA ASP A 906 -16.15 -14.07 -32.67
C ASP A 906 -15.73 -13.00 -33.70
N ALA A 907 -14.68 -13.30 -34.48
CA ALA A 907 -14.19 -12.40 -35.51
C ALA A 907 -15.09 -12.42 -36.76
N VAL A 908 -15.39 -11.24 -37.31
CA VAL A 908 -16.06 -11.10 -38.61
C VAL A 908 -14.99 -11.10 -39.70
N LEU A 909 -14.90 -12.21 -40.43
CA LEU A 909 -13.89 -12.38 -41.48
C LEU A 909 -14.25 -11.62 -42.76
N GLN A 910 -13.24 -11.11 -43.45
CA GLN A 910 -13.33 -10.26 -44.63
C GLN A 910 -12.45 -10.82 -45.76
N ASN A 911 -12.56 -10.27 -46.98
CA ASN A 911 -11.66 -10.53 -48.11
C ASN A 911 -11.45 -12.03 -48.44
N GLY A 912 -12.54 -12.80 -48.38
CA GLY A 912 -12.54 -14.23 -48.73
C GLY A 912 -11.92 -15.16 -47.68
N TRP A 913 -11.46 -14.63 -46.54
CA TRP A 913 -10.99 -15.45 -45.43
C TRP A 913 -12.16 -16.19 -44.76
N VAL A 914 -11.96 -17.48 -44.49
CA VAL A 914 -12.95 -18.32 -43.80
C VAL A 914 -12.31 -19.05 -42.62
N GLU A 915 -13.14 -19.52 -41.68
CA GLU A 915 -12.67 -20.36 -40.57
C GLU A 915 -12.00 -21.64 -41.11
N PHE A 916 -10.86 -22.00 -40.51
CA PHE A 916 -10.15 -23.21 -40.91
C PHE A 916 -10.92 -24.47 -40.50
N ASP A 917 -11.33 -24.55 -39.22
CA ASP A 917 -12.15 -25.62 -38.68
C ASP A 917 -13.05 -25.11 -37.52
N SER A 918 -14.05 -25.91 -37.12
CA SER A 918 -15.03 -25.55 -36.08
C SER A 918 -14.44 -25.47 -34.66
N GLY A 919 -13.29 -26.10 -34.41
CA GLY A 919 -12.61 -26.09 -33.12
C GLY A 919 -11.71 -24.86 -32.92
N ARG A 920 -11.22 -24.27 -34.01
CA ARG A 920 -10.28 -23.13 -34.02
C ARG A 920 -10.91 -21.88 -34.61
N LYS A 921 -12.12 -21.55 -34.17
CA LYS A 921 -12.82 -20.34 -34.62
C LYS A 921 -12.00 -19.08 -34.31
N PRO A 922 -11.75 -18.22 -35.33
CA PRO A 922 -11.09 -16.93 -35.16
C PRO A 922 -11.83 -16.05 -34.16
N ARG A 923 -11.14 -15.63 -33.10
CA ARG A 923 -11.69 -14.80 -32.02
C ARG A 923 -10.66 -13.80 -31.52
N TYR A 924 -11.15 -12.75 -30.87
CA TYR A 924 -10.31 -11.80 -30.15
C TYR A 924 -10.87 -11.51 -28.76
N SER A 925 -9.99 -11.11 -27.83
CA SER A 925 -10.36 -10.69 -26.48
C SER A 925 -9.35 -9.68 -25.96
N GLN A 926 -9.73 -8.86 -25.00
CA GLN A 926 -8.83 -7.92 -24.33
C GLN A 926 -8.60 -8.41 -22.89
N GLY A 927 -7.34 -8.52 -22.50
CA GLY A 927 -6.95 -8.80 -21.13
C GLY A 927 -7.12 -7.58 -20.25
N VAL A 928 -7.19 -7.81 -18.93
CA VAL A 928 -7.28 -6.77 -17.89
C VAL A 928 -6.08 -5.82 -17.88
N ASP A 929 -5.00 -6.16 -18.57
CA ASP A 929 -3.78 -5.38 -18.75
C ASP A 929 -3.78 -4.52 -20.03
N GLY A 930 -4.91 -4.45 -20.75
CA GLY A 930 -5.05 -3.68 -21.99
C GLY A 930 -4.46 -4.37 -23.22
N TYR A 931 -4.02 -5.64 -23.11
CA TYR A 931 -3.54 -6.37 -24.29
C TYR A 931 -4.68 -7.06 -25.02
N VAL A 932 -4.73 -6.95 -26.34
CA VAL A 932 -5.62 -7.74 -27.18
C VAL A 932 -4.93 -9.00 -27.63
N PHE A 933 -5.64 -10.11 -27.48
CA PHE A 933 -5.25 -11.44 -27.88
C PHE A 933 -6.11 -11.87 -29.05
N LEU A 934 -5.48 -12.39 -30.10
CA LEU A 934 -6.17 -13.12 -31.16
C LEU A 934 -5.98 -14.63 -30.94
N ARG A 935 -6.94 -15.41 -31.40
CA ARG A 935 -6.86 -16.87 -31.43
C ARG A 935 -7.62 -17.46 -32.60
N GLY A 936 -7.39 -18.74 -32.87
CA GLY A 936 -8.04 -19.50 -33.93
C GLY A 936 -7.23 -19.50 -35.23
N ALA A 937 -7.82 -20.03 -36.30
CA ALA A 937 -7.15 -20.21 -37.57
C ALA A 937 -8.05 -19.89 -38.77
N VAL A 938 -7.45 -19.34 -39.82
CA VAL A 938 -8.13 -18.92 -41.07
C VAL A 938 -7.52 -19.58 -42.30
N ARG A 939 -8.27 -19.59 -43.41
CA ARG A 939 -7.85 -20.09 -44.74
C ARG A 939 -8.50 -19.35 -45.92
N LEU A 940 -7.98 -19.59 -47.14
CA LEU A 940 -8.52 -19.21 -48.45
C LEU A 940 -8.56 -17.71 -48.86
N GLY A 941 -8.27 -16.76 -47.97
CA GLY A 941 -8.41 -15.34 -48.31
C GLY A 941 -7.24 -14.73 -49.10
N THR A 942 -7.34 -13.44 -49.42
CA THR A 942 -6.30 -12.70 -50.16
C THR A 942 -5.22 -12.13 -49.24
N LEU A 943 -3.95 -12.23 -49.66
CA LEU A 943 -2.79 -11.65 -48.97
C LEU A 943 -2.61 -10.18 -49.39
N GLY A 944 -2.21 -9.34 -48.43
CA GLY A 944 -1.92 -7.94 -48.69
C GLY A 944 -2.31 -7.02 -47.54
N SER A 945 -1.56 -5.93 -47.37
CA SER A 945 -1.84 -4.92 -46.34
C SER A 945 -3.17 -4.20 -46.53
N SER A 946 -3.70 -4.17 -47.77
CA SER A 946 -5.01 -3.60 -48.12
C SER A 946 -6.17 -4.60 -48.10
N THR A 947 -5.90 -5.88 -47.81
CA THR A 947 -6.92 -6.95 -47.79
C THR A 947 -6.94 -7.65 -46.41
N PRO A 948 -7.48 -7.00 -45.37
CA PRO A 948 -7.51 -7.58 -44.02
C PRO A 948 -8.31 -8.87 -43.90
N ILE A 949 -7.86 -9.76 -43.02
CA ILE A 949 -8.62 -10.91 -42.51
C ILE A 949 -9.84 -10.41 -41.74
N MET A 950 -9.65 -9.39 -40.92
CA MET A 950 -10.69 -8.75 -40.12
C MET A 950 -10.27 -7.33 -39.75
N THR A 951 -11.25 -6.51 -39.36
CA THR A 951 -11.00 -5.18 -38.79
C THR A 951 -11.48 -5.15 -37.35
N LEU A 952 -10.56 -4.89 -36.43
CA LEU A 952 -10.85 -4.77 -35.01
C LEU A 952 -11.66 -3.50 -34.72
N PRO A 953 -12.65 -3.56 -33.80
CA PRO A 953 -13.33 -2.36 -33.32
C PRO A 953 -12.36 -1.42 -32.60
N THR A 954 -12.66 -0.12 -32.55
CA THR A 954 -11.76 0.94 -32.02
C THR A 954 -11.21 0.69 -30.62
N GLY A 955 -11.97 0.03 -29.73
CA GLY A 955 -11.50 -0.33 -28.38
C GLY A 955 -10.49 -1.48 -28.34
N PHE A 956 -10.28 -2.17 -29.46
CA PHE A 956 -9.34 -3.28 -29.60
C PHE A 956 -8.17 -2.94 -30.53
N ARG A 957 -8.04 -1.66 -30.94
CA ARG A 957 -7.00 -1.24 -31.89
C ARG A 957 -5.71 -0.88 -31.17
N PRO A 958 -4.55 -1.23 -31.74
CA PRO A 958 -3.27 -0.74 -31.24
C PRO A 958 -3.04 0.72 -31.62
N LEU A 959 -2.23 1.42 -30.83
CA LEU A 959 -1.74 2.78 -31.17
C LEU A 959 -0.78 2.78 -32.36
N ASN A 960 0.04 1.74 -32.48
CA ASN A 960 1.05 1.60 -33.52
C ASN A 960 0.79 0.34 -34.35
N SER A 961 1.34 0.30 -35.57
CA SER A 961 1.26 -0.91 -36.38
C SER A 961 2.26 -1.95 -35.87
N PHE A 962 1.81 -3.18 -35.68
CA PHE A 962 2.63 -4.30 -35.22
C PHE A 962 2.68 -5.40 -36.29
N ALA A 963 3.80 -6.10 -36.37
CA ALA A 963 3.97 -7.27 -37.23
C ALA A 963 4.35 -8.50 -36.38
N PHE A 964 3.73 -9.63 -36.65
CA PHE A 964 3.86 -10.87 -35.90
C PHE A 964 4.19 -12.02 -36.84
N SER A 965 5.07 -12.90 -36.39
CA SER A 965 5.31 -14.19 -37.04
C SER A 965 4.22 -15.17 -36.61
N ALA A 966 3.58 -15.81 -37.58
CA ALA A 966 2.54 -16.81 -37.39
C ALA A 966 2.90 -18.09 -38.13
N ILE A 967 2.32 -19.22 -37.70
CA ILE A 967 2.46 -20.49 -38.42
C ILE A 967 1.45 -20.54 -39.56
N ALA A 968 1.93 -20.89 -40.75
CA ALA A 968 1.12 -21.12 -41.93
C ALA A 968 1.47 -22.44 -42.62
N GLY A 969 0.49 -23.02 -43.32
CA GLY A 969 0.61 -24.31 -44.00
C GLY A 969 0.12 -25.51 -43.17
N ILE A 970 -0.43 -26.52 -43.86
CA ILE A 970 -1.04 -27.71 -43.24
C ILE A 970 -0.04 -28.87 -43.10
N SER A 971 0.89 -29.01 -44.05
CA SER A 971 1.80 -30.16 -44.17
C SER A 971 3.26 -29.84 -43.84
N THR A 972 3.67 -28.59 -44.00
CA THR A 972 5.00 -28.07 -43.64
C THR A 972 4.77 -26.76 -42.89
N ASN A 973 5.20 -26.68 -41.63
CA ASN A 973 5.04 -25.48 -40.82
C ASN A 973 5.93 -24.37 -41.41
N MET A 974 5.33 -23.44 -42.14
CA MET A 974 5.98 -22.27 -42.71
C MET A 974 5.63 -21.02 -41.89
N LEU A 975 6.37 -19.94 -42.08
CA LEU A 975 6.10 -18.67 -41.41
C LEU A 975 5.20 -17.78 -42.28
N ALA A 976 4.25 -17.12 -41.63
CA ALA A 976 3.48 -16.00 -42.14
C ALA A 976 3.75 -14.75 -41.31
N THR A 977 3.58 -13.58 -41.93
CA THR A 977 3.65 -12.28 -41.26
C THR A 977 2.25 -11.70 -41.18
N ILE A 978 1.72 -11.61 -39.96
CA ILE A 978 0.46 -10.93 -39.65
C ILE A 978 0.77 -9.51 -39.23
N GLN A 979 0.21 -8.52 -39.91
CA GLN A 979 0.24 -7.13 -39.47
C GLN A 979 -1.08 -6.75 -38.84
N VAL A 980 -1.02 -6.04 -37.72
CA VAL A 980 -2.14 -5.32 -37.13
C VAL A 980 -1.80 -3.83 -37.19
N ASN A 981 -2.51 -3.06 -38.00
CA ASN A 981 -2.22 -1.62 -38.13
C ASN A 981 -2.99 -0.78 -37.09
N ALA A 982 -2.63 0.51 -36.99
CA ALA A 982 -3.28 1.44 -36.06
C ALA A 982 -4.79 1.65 -36.34
N ALA A 983 -5.24 1.35 -37.57
CA ALA A 983 -6.66 1.35 -37.93
C ALA A 983 -7.39 0.06 -37.50
N GLY A 984 -6.70 -0.90 -36.86
CA GLY A 984 -7.26 -2.17 -36.40
C GLY A 984 -7.36 -3.24 -37.48
N GLN A 985 -6.82 -3.02 -38.67
CA GLN A 985 -6.84 -4.01 -39.75
C GLN A 985 -5.82 -5.10 -39.47
N VAL A 986 -6.29 -6.36 -39.38
CA VAL A 986 -5.46 -7.55 -39.20
C VAL A 986 -5.28 -8.21 -40.56
N SER A 987 -4.08 -8.21 -41.10
CA SER A 987 -3.80 -8.61 -42.49
C SER A 987 -2.62 -9.59 -42.54
N VAL A 988 -2.69 -10.60 -43.41
CA VAL A 988 -1.51 -11.42 -43.73
C VAL A 988 -0.77 -10.74 -44.88
N ILE A 989 0.45 -10.26 -44.64
CA ILE A 989 1.22 -9.51 -45.65
C ILE A 989 2.06 -10.45 -46.52
N SER A 990 2.59 -11.51 -45.92
CA SER A 990 3.42 -12.50 -46.60
C SER A 990 3.32 -13.83 -45.90
N GLN A 991 3.44 -14.93 -46.64
CA GLN A 991 3.58 -16.26 -46.07
C GLN A 991 4.44 -17.14 -46.98
N GLY A 992 5.11 -18.12 -46.38
CA GLY A 992 5.92 -19.10 -47.13
C GLY A 992 5.10 -20.16 -47.86
N SER A 993 3.84 -20.39 -47.47
CA SER A 993 2.96 -21.40 -48.07
C SER A 993 2.32 -20.89 -49.37
N THR A 994 2.24 -21.74 -50.39
CA THR A 994 1.62 -21.40 -51.68
C THR A 994 0.09 -21.44 -51.68
N ASP A 995 -0.53 -22.00 -50.63
CA ASP A 995 -1.93 -22.47 -50.73
C ASP A 995 -2.92 -21.70 -49.82
N ASN A 996 -2.47 -20.70 -49.04
CA ASN A 996 -3.28 -19.98 -48.03
C ASN A 996 -4.14 -20.94 -47.17
N ALA A 997 -3.65 -22.16 -46.98
CA ALA A 997 -4.47 -23.29 -46.54
C ALA A 997 -4.69 -23.29 -45.03
N TYR A 998 -3.78 -22.64 -44.30
CA TYR A 998 -3.85 -22.48 -42.85
C TYR A 998 -2.99 -21.28 -42.46
N VAL A 999 -3.54 -20.38 -41.64
CA VAL A 999 -2.79 -19.35 -40.90
C VAL A 999 -3.32 -19.30 -39.48
N SER A 1000 -2.46 -19.54 -38.50
CA SER A 1000 -2.81 -19.42 -37.08
C SER A 1000 -2.78 -17.96 -36.62
N LEU A 1001 -3.82 -17.53 -35.94
CA LEU A 1001 -3.88 -16.26 -35.22
C LEU A 1001 -3.46 -16.41 -33.75
N ASP A 1002 -3.18 -17.64 -33.30
CA ASP A 1002 -2.76 -17.92 -31.93
C ASP A 1002 -1.39 -17.29 -31.65
N ASN A 1003 -1.24 -16.73 -30.44
CA ASN A 1003 -0.06 -15.98 -29.99
C ASN A 1003 0.11 -14.57 -30.59
N VAL A 1004 -0.84 -14.08 -31.40
CA VAL A 1004 -0.87 -12.66 -31.76
C VAL A 1004 -1.41 -11.86 -30.58
N CYS A 1005 -0.57 -10.99 -30.02
CA CYS A 1005 -0.89 -10.18 -28.86
C CYS A 1005 -0.26 -8.79 -28.98
N PHE A 1006 -1.05 -7.75 -28.76
CA PHE A 1006 -0.61 -6.34 -28.83
C PHE A 1006 -1.35 -5.49 -27.80
N PRO A 1007 -0.74 -4.41 -27.29
CA PRO A 1007 -1.42 -3.47 -26.42
C PRO A 1007 -2.45 -2.66 -27.20
N THR A 1008 -3.60 -2.40 -26.58
CA THR A 1008 -4.55 -1.37 -27.00
C THR A 1008 -4.18 -0.05 -26.35
N ASN A 1009 -4.85 1.01 -26.79
CA ASN A 1009 -4.83 2.28 -26.09
C ASN A 1009 -5.41 2.16 -24.68
#